data_AF-S9NZP1-F1
#
_entry.id   AF-S9NZP1-F1
#
_cell.length_a   1.000
_cell.length_b   1.000
_cell.length_c   1.000
_cell.angle_alpha   90.00
_cell.angle_beta   90.00
_cell.angle_gamma   90.00
#
_symmetry.space_group_name_H-M   'P 1'
#
loop_
_entity.id
_entity.type
_entity.pdbx_description
1 polymer ?
#
loop_
_entity_poly.entity_id
_entity_poly.type
_entity_poly.pdbx_seq_one_letter_code
_entity_poly.pdbx_strand_id
1 'polypeptide(L)'
;MNAWLRVVLLFVGLGSVPVLAEEPDSIGLGTGRDGPLTVTEVGQVINRYAQVIGPVAPGDDVLLVEDANGFSAGELVMVLQVMGLAPEPSPGASKPRAVPQDAVGQWEFARVARVEEGSLTLTEPLEHPYANQVTQVIRVPEYTRVHVQNGASLRAVPWNGRTGGVIAFLATETLLNDGEISATGAGFRGGSHVPESFKTMSCMGMVVDTSPSAQKGEGAVVSQYGFTEMSREAMSTGGSGGFCPMAGGGGGGNGEDGIRGAGVVELGEDGLKWGGPGGTKIVYTMSTPLVFGGGGGAGGGYGVDWLVPRGGSGGGGLIVRARELIGAGLLSADGEKGEAASTGGAGGGGAGGSISLRFTGSAVCDVVSARGGAGGAAGTHFMGPGGVGGDGGSGRVALMADSHGKCPLLVDSGLMRNPPPPPVIHANQEAYQKMEGQLFPNHDEADACEARDNFGIDAPKDNIYIRADGTHALVVEGHAPKLSAGDVIRVKVFFGEEPGEFAAETDTNEHGYWTVTINRPPGKTGGEFKDNEYYVIYAKADKPSCRTEYVDFRVDLTPPDIVFNVKPILVSDSKSTVFEFSSTSGDVEKFECARGIADDATLDFDECYDPILSSCAAGYLRCGADRFTALEGFNVFKVKATDHVGNEKVSNAFIWEVDTSVQAVVFQRPSVDDDLFNTKRPFFFGRVEPVEAGVNVSISVDKEGGPSGVVSGVAVSDKFGYWFFFLPDKVELDQGHYKVVPRAVDRAKHSWPPDGVDESVEFVIDTEPPVTTIKGPPRSPELHKSRKSSFVFSTDEEEGDAVTFECQFVEGGVNGGLSFSCPRNVSFDKLANGKYTLSVLAKDKAGNGATDAVTYTWEVSIEPPLHPSITEPVDGSVVDTRTPMVSGTALAKGKVYISVDGVPVGNFVPVGEDSSWAFQLPFRLDPGTHSLRGQVVDENDTSSEFSPEIHFVVSTPLDEDVSQAIGGGLGCNGSGSAGFFSYFWGVMVLITLGRKYHS
;
A
#
# COMPACT_ATOMS: atom_id res chain seq x y z
N MET A 1 40.42 66.53 19.78
CA MET A 1 40.50 67.38 18.58
C MET A 1 40.67 66.45 17.40
N ASN A 2 39.61 66.10 16.67
CA ASN A 2 38.80 66.93 15.76
C ASN A 2 39.44 66.99 14.36
N ALA A 3 38.69 67.00 13.25
CA ALA A 3 37.32 66.58 12.96
C ALA A 3 37.09 66.80 11.45
N TRP A 4 36.37 65.90 10.78
CA TRP A 4 35.48 66.19 9.63
C TRP A 4 35.98 67.06 8.47
N LEU A 5 35.92 66.48 7.27
CA LEU A 5 35.06 67.07 6.23
C LEU A 5 34.21 65.96 5.60
N ARG A 6 32.99 66.28 5.17
CA ARG A 6 31.97 65.32 4.69
C ARG A 6 31.32 65.78 3.39
N VAL A 7 31.01 64.79 2.54
CA VAL A 7 29.80 64.66 1.71
C VAL A 7 29.48 65.77 0.69
N VAL A 8 29.42 65.36 -0.58
CA VAL A 8 28.20 65.55 -1.40
C VAL A 8 27.75 64.16 -1.88
N LEU A 9 26.45 63.92 -1.90
CA LEU A 9 25.79 62.65 -2.25
C LEU A 9 25.01 62.80 -3.55
N LEU A 10 24.88 61.73 -4.34
CA LEU A 10 23.70 61.49 -5.18
C LEU A 10 23.57 60.01 -5.58
N PHE A 11 22.48 59.38 -5.14
CA PHE A 11 22.06 58.03 -5.53
C PHE A 11 21.23 58.07 -6.82
N VAL A 12 21.44 57.12 -7.73
CA VAL A 12 20.39 56.28 -8.38
C VAL A 12 21.07 54.97 -8.80
N GLY A 13 20.38 53.82 -8.67
CA GLY A 13 20.82 52.56 -9.31
C GLY A 13 21.01 51.36 -8.38
N LEU A 14 19.98 51.00 -7.59
CA LEU A 14 19.99 49.74 -6.85
C LEU A 14 19.89 48.55 -7.81
N GLY A 15 20.88 47.66 -7.75
CA GLY A 15 20.96 46.41 -8.50
C GLY A 15 21.67 45.35 -7.66
N SER A 16 21.15 45.09 -6.47
CA SER A 16 21.72 44.13 -5.51
C SER A 16 21.54 42.70 -6.02
N VAL A 17 22.56 42.19 -6.72
CA VAL A 17 22.72 40.75 -6.93
C VAL A 17 22.98 40.14 -5.55
N PRO A 18 22.19 39.13 -5.10
CA PRO A 18 22.53 38.40 -3.89
C PRO A 18 23.79 37.59 -4.17
N VAL A 19 24.92 38.01 -3.58
CA VAL A 19 26.03 37.10 -3.34
C VAL A 19 25.53 36.16 -2.24
N LEU A 20 25.13 34.96 -2.63
CA LEU A 20 24.82 33.90 -1.67
C LEU A 20 26.11 33.60 -0.89
N ALA A 21 25.99 33.50 0.44
CA ALA A 21 27.08 33.04 1.27
C ALA A 21 27.31 31.55 0.99
N GLU A 22 28.47 31.24 0.41
CA GLU A 22 29.14 29.97 0.64
C GLU A 22 30.10 30.21 1.82
N GLU A 23 30.31 29.22 2.69
CA GLU A 23 31.37 29.28 3.71
C GLU A 23 32.69 29.70 3.05
N PRO A 24 33.57 30.46 3.74
CA PRO A 24 34.97 30.46 3.40
C PRO A 24 35.48 29.02 3.59
N ASP A 25 35.73 28.29 2.49
CA ASP A 25 36.07 26.84 2.52
C ASP A 25 37.40 26.57 3.24
N SER A 26 37.31 26.56 4.57
CA SER A 26 38.41 26.51 5.53
C SER A 26 38.90 25.09 5.79
N ILE A 27 37.98 24.12 5.64
CA ILE A 27 38.22 22.70 5.82
C ILE A 27 38.86 22.09 4.57
N GLY A 28 38.51 22.53 3.37
CA GLY A 28 39.13 22.09 2.11
C GLY A 28 39.08 20.58 1.91
N LEU A 29 40.26 19.93 1.93
CA LEU A 29 40.44 18.47 1.83
C LEU A 29 40.70 17.77 3.19
N GLY A 30 40.52 18.49 4.30
CA GLY A 30 40.81 17.99 5.65
C GLY A 30 42.31 17.90 5.95
N THR A 31 42.62 17.25 7.06
CA THR A 31 43.96 17.20 7.67
C THR A 31 44.72 15.88 7.44
N GLY A 32 44.05 14.83 6.98
CA GLY A 32 44.63 13.49 6.84
C GLY A 32 44.88 12.74 8.15
N ARG A 33 44.31 13.21 9.28
CA ARG A 33 44.51 12.65 10.64
C ARG A 33 44.15 11.18 10.80
N ASP A 34 43.20 10.65 10.01
CA ASP A 34 42.77 9.25 10.08
C ASP A 34 43.66 8.32 9.22
N GLY A 35 44.69 8.85 8.54
CA GLY A 35 45.67 8.07 7.77
C GLY A 35 45.11 7.50 6.46
N PRO A 36 45.78 6.49 5.86
CA PRO A 36 45.31 5.86 4.62
C PRO A 36 44.28 4.75 4.90
N LEU A 37 43.12 4.80 4.23
CA LEU A 37 42.11 3.75 4.23
C LEU A 37 42.33 2.79 3.05
N THR A 38 42.19 1.49 3.28
CA THR A 38 42.00 0.48 2.23
C THR A 38 40.82 -0.41 2.61
N VAL A 39 39.83 -0.50 1.72
CA VAL A 39 38.58 -1.24 1.90
C VAL A 39 38.68 -2.54 1.11
N THR A 40 38.57 -3.67 1.82
CA THR A 40 38.74 -5.04 1.28
C THR A 40 37.49 -5.90 1.44
N GLU A 41 36.46 -5.38 2.11
CA GLU A 41 35.22 -6.09 2.44
C GLU A 41 34.00 -5.36 1.86
N VAL A 42 32.86 -6.05 1.75
CA VAL A 42 31.60 -5.49 1.25
C VAL A 42 30.83 -4.83 2.39
N GLY A 43 30.37 -3.59 2.21
CA GLY A 43 29.50 -2.91 3.16
C GLY A 43 30.19 -2.26 4.36
N GLN A 44 31.46 -1.90 4.25
CA GLN A 44 32.19 -1.24 5.34
C GLN A 44 31.62 0.16 5.64
N VAL A 45 31.34 0.44 6.93
CA VAL A 45 30.75 1.71 7.41
C VAL A 45 31.79 2.58 8.10
N ILE A 46 32.15 3.70 7.46
CA ILE A 46 33.18 4.64 7.95
C ILE A 46 32.63 5.80 8.80
N ASN A 47 31.35 6.17 8.63
CA ASN A 47 30.72 7.26 9.38
C ASN A 47 30.12 6.79 10.72
N ARG A 48 29.89 7.73 11.64
CA ARG A 48 29.12 7.56 12.89
C ARG A 48 28.10 8.69 12.97
N TYR A 49 26.96 8.45 13.61
CA TYR A 49 25.80 9.35 13.55
C TYR A 49 25.16 9.47 14.93
N ALA A 50 24.73 10.67 15.32
CA ALA A 50 23.95 10.93 16.53
C ALA A 50 22.83 11.94 16.24
N GLN A 51 21.65 11.77 16.85
CA GLN A 51 20.55 12.71 16.68
C GLN A 51 20.77 13.94 17.58
N VAL A 52 20.53 15.14 17.05
CA VAL A 52 20.50 16.39 17.83
C VAL A 52 19.18 16.48 18.59
N ILE A 53 19.24 16.66 19.91
CA ILE A 53 18.06 16.62 20.80
C ILE A 53 17.66 18.00 21.37
N GLY A 54 18.59 18.96 21.43
CA GLY A 54 18.31 20.37 21.77
C GLY A 54 18.27 21.26 20.52
N PRO A 55 17.44 22.32 20.47
CA PRO A 55 17.46 23.27 19.36
C PRO A 55 18.79 24.04 19.34
N VAL A 56 19.22 24.45 18.15
CA VAL A 56 20.51 25.11 17.91
C VAL A 56 20.27 26.43 17.19
N ALA A 57 20.85 27.52 17.69
CA ALA A 57 20.82 28.85 17.10
C ALA A 57 22.17 29.21 16.45
N PRO A 58 22.19 30.14 15.47
CA PRO A 58 23.42 30.72 14.96
C PRO A 58 24.25 31.35 16.08
N GLY A 59 25.51 30.96 16.19
CA GLY A 59 26.40 31.38 17.27
C GLY A 59 26.53 30.38 18.44
N ASP A 60 25.79 29.27 18.46
CA ASP A 60 25.95 28.22 19.47
C ASP A 60 27.19 27.34 19.16
N ASP A 61 27.95 27.00 20.22
CA ASP A 61 29.14 26.15 20.18
C ASP A 61 28.96 24.80 20.91
N VAL A 62 27.75 24.46 21.36
CA VAL A 62 27.43 23.21 22.05
C VAL A 62 26.24 22.50 21.41
N LEU A 63 26.47 21.29 20.90
CA LEU A 63 25.43 20.41 20.37
C LEU A 63 25.01 19.40 21.45
N LEU A 64 23.73 19.40 21.81
CA LEU A 64 23.13 18.34 22.64
C LEU A 64 22.72 17.16 21.73
N VAL A 65 23.24 15.97 22.02
CA VAL A 65 23.08 14.76 21.20
C VAL A 65 22.57 13.57 22.02
N GLU A 66 21.80 12.68 21.39
CA GLU A 66 21.28 11.46 22.05
C GLU A 66 22.39 10.52 22.52
N ASP A 67 23.44 10.34 21.71
CA ASP A 67 24.62 9.56 22.06
C ASP A 67 25.88 10.27 21.57
N ALA A 68 26.83 10.50 22.47
CA ALA A 68 28.13 11.11 22.18
C ALA A 68 29.24 10.06 21.99
N ASN A 69 28.96 8.77 22.17
CA ASN A 69 29.92 7.70 21.98
C ASN A 69 30.35 7.57 20.51
N GLY A 70 31.64 7.31 20.28
CA GLY A 70 32.20 7.18 18.92
C GLY A 70 32.62 8.50 18.27
N PHE A 71 32.50 9.63 18.96
CA PHE A 71 33.12 10.92 18.62
C PHE A 71 34.35 11.16 19.51
N SER A 72 35.27 12.05 19.10
CA SER A 72 36.45 12.42 19.88
C SER A 72 36.96 13.83 19.59
N ALA A 73 37.80 14.37 20.48
CA ALA A 73 38.33 15.72 20.35
C ALA A 73 39.20 15.91 19.09
N GLY A 74 39.07 17.08 18.48
CA GLY A 74 39.66 17.52 17.21
C GLY A 74 39.07 16.86 15.97
N GLU A 75 38.11 15.93 16.08
CA GLU A 75 37.48 15.28 14.93
C GLU A 75 36.57 16.25 14.18
N LEU A 76 36.44 16.03 12.87
CA LEU A 76 35.48 16.73 12.04
C LEU A 76 34.11 16.06 12.12
N VAL A 77 33.08 16.88 12.28
CA VAL A 77 31.68 16.46 12.18
C VAL A 77 30.96 17.31 11.14
N MET A 78 29.93 16.74 10.54
CA MET A 78 28.93 17.46 9.76
C MET A 78 27.64 17.53 10.58
N VAL A 79 27.07 18.73 10.73
CA VAL A 79 25.70 18.90 11.23
C VAL A 79 24.80 18.91 10.00
N LEU A 80 23.72 18.13 9.97
CA LEU A 80 22.84 18.01 8.79
C LEU A 80 21.37 17.87 9.21
N GLN A 81 20.52 18.78 8.73
CA GLN A 81 19.06 18.71 8.88
C GLN A 81 18.42 18.07 7.64
N VAL A 82 17.84 16.88 7.80
CA VAL A 82 17.26 16.11 6.67
C VAL A 82 15.73 16.24 6.56
N MET A 83 15.04 16.59 7.64
CA MET A 83 13.57 16.74 7.70
C MET A 83 13.20 18.10 8.30
N GLY A 84 11.90 18.43 8.33
CA GLY A 84 11.39 19.63 8.99
C GLY A 84 11.01 20.78 8.04
N LEU A 85 10.43 20.46 6.87
CA LEU A 85 9.88 21.50 5.98
C LEU A 85 8.77 22.31 6.67
N ALA A 86 9.09 23.50 7.15
CA ALA A 86 8.17 24.41 7.82
C ALA A 86 7.64 25.54 6.89
N PRO A 87 6.38 25.99 7.03
CA PRO A 87 5.27 25.21 7.61
C PRO A 87 5.09 23.90 6.85
N GLU A 88 4.56 22.87 7.51
CA GLU A 88 4.26 21.60 6.86
C GLU A 88 3.23 21.82 5.73
N PRO A 89 3.37 21.14 4.57
CA PRO A 89 2.39 21.26 3.50
C PRO A 89 1.06 20.65 3.93
N SER A 90 -0.06 21.25 3.50
CA SER A 90 -1.37 20.60 3.55
C SER A 90 -1.40 19.35 2.66
N PRO A 91 -2.23 18.35 2.98
CA PRO A 91 -2.62 17.30 2.04
C PRO A 91 -2.96 17.87 0.64
N GLY A 92 -2.50 17.17 -0.41
CA GLY A 92 -2.82 17.52 -1.80
C GLY A 92 -2.01 18.64 -2.44
N ALA A 93 -1.02 19.21 -1.73
CA ALA A 93 -0.20 20.34 -2.20
C ALA A 93 0.81 19.96 -3.32
N SER A 94 0.29 19.62 -4.51
CA SER A 94 0.98 19.14 -5.71
C SER A 94 1.90 20.15 -6.44
N LYS A 95 2.47 21.12 -5.71
CA LYS A 95 3.30 22.20 -6.29
C LYS A 95 4.77 22.05 -5.85
N PRO A 96 5.73 21.96 -6.79
CA PRO A 96 7.16 21.90 -6.49
C PRO A 96 7.58 23.05 -5.57
N ARG A 97 8.17 22.72 -4.42
CA ARG A 97 8.52 23.70 -3.39
C ARG A 97 10.01 24.03 -3.47
N ALA A 98 10.32 25.32 -3.57
CA ALA A 98 11.67 25.81 -3.29
C ALA A 98 11.93 25.70 -1.79
N VAL A 99 13.09 25.18 -1.41
CA VAL A 99 13.51 25.17 0.00
C VAL A 99 13.72 26.62 0.45
N PRO A 100 13.15 27.06 1.59
CA PRO A 100 13.66 28.23 2.31
C PRO A 100 15.17 28.04 2.60
N GLN A 101 15.91 29.10 2.93
CA GLN A 101 17.35 28.98 3.19
C GLN A 101 17.69 28.24 4.51
N ASP A 102 16.66 27.82 5.25
CA ASP A 102 16.70 27.59 6.71
C ASP A 102 16.03 26.25 7.12
N ALA A 103 15.85 25.28 6.19
CA ALA A 103 14.88 24.19 6.37
C ALA A 103 15.36 22.73 6.13
N VAL A 104 15.76 22.31 4.92
CA VAL A 104 15.98 20.87 4.61
C VAL A 104 17.15 20.66 3.65
N GLY A 105 17.97 19.66 3.98
CA GLY A 105 19.24 19.37 3.33
C GLY A 105 20.36 20.33 3.73
N GLN A 106 20.14 21.19 4.72
CA GLN A 106 21.12 22.16 5.19
C GLN A 106 22.17 21.49 6.06
N TRP A 107 23.45 21.82 5.82
CA TRP A 107 24.59 21.29 6.57
C TRP A 107 25.77 22.26 6.58
N GLU A 108 26.65 22.07 7.58
CA GLU A 108 27.97 22.68 7.67
C GLU A 108 28.96 21.72 8.36
N PHE A 109 30.26 22.02 8.28
CA PHE A 109 31.30 21.27 8.97
C PHE A 109 31.78 21.99 10.23
N ALA A 110 31.85 21.28 11.36
CA ALA A 110 32.43 21.78 12.59
C ALA A 110 33.50 20.82 13.12
N ARG A 111 34.42 21.33 13.96
CA ARG A 111 35.38 20.48 14.69
C ARG A 111 34.99 20.38 16.16
N VAL A 112 35.03 19.16 16.69
CA VAL A 112 34.73 18.90 18.11
C VAL A 112 35.91 19.38 18.96
N ALA A 113 35.73 20.40 19.79
CA ALA A 113 36.71 20.78 20.81
C ALA A 113 36.73 19.76 21.95
N ARG A 114 35.56 19.29 22.39
CA ARG A 114 35.40 18.41 23.56
C ARG A 114 34.14 17.56 23.45
N VAL A 115 34.19 16.37 24.04
CA VAL A 115 33.06 15.45 24.19
C VAL A 115 32.72 15.35 25.68
N GLU A 116 31.43 15.41 26.01
CA GLU A 116 30.88 15.10 27.33
C GLU A 116 29.70 14.12 27.19
N GLU A 117 29.09 13.72 28.30
CA GLU A 117 27.93 12.83 28.29
C GLU A 117 26.70 13.57 27.71
N GLY A 118 26.24 13.14 26.52
CA GLY A 118 25.11 13.76 25.82
C GLY A 118 25.42 15.09 25.11
N SER A 119 26.69 15.51 24.99
CA SER A 119 27.03 16.75 24.28
C SER A 119 28.39 16.75 23.57
N LEU A 120 28.47 17.58 22.53
CA LEU A 120 29.69 17.90 21.78
C LEU A 120 29.91 19.41 21.83
N THR A 121 31.02 19.86 22.43
CA THR A 121 31.48 21.25 22.32
C THR A 121 32.31 21.39 21.05
N LEU A 122 32.09 22.45 20.28
CA LEU A 122 32.76 22.76 19.03
C LEU A 122 33.95 23.70 19.26
N THR A 123 34.87 23.80 18.29
CA THR A 123 36.01 24.75 18.35
C THR A 123 35.63 26.16 17.93
N GLU A 124 34.61 26.26 17.06
CA GLU A 124 34.06 27.48 16.50
C GLU A 124 32.52 27.30 16.48
N PRO A 125 31.74 28.37 16.70
CA PRO A 125 30.27 28.28 16.74
C PRO A 125 29.67 28.08 15.34
N LEU A 126 28.46 27.51 15.29
CA LEU A 126 27.76 27.24 14.03
C LEU A 126 27.19 28.53 13.40
N GLU A 127 27.23 28.62 12.07
CA GLU A 127 26.69 29.76 11.30
C GLU A 127 25.17 29.66 11.11
N HIS A 128 24.58 28.45 11.13
CA HIS A 128 23.17 28.22 10.80
C HIS A 128 22.32 27.71 12.00
N PRO A 129 20.99 27.95 11.97
CA PRO A 129 20.08 27.32 12.93
C PRO A 129 19.87 25.84 12.58
N TYR A 130 19.68 25.00 13.59
CA TYR A 130 19.25 23.61 13.42
C TYR A 130 18.11 23.26 14.40
N ALA A 131 17.04 22.69 13.86
CA ALA A 131 15.93 22.16 14.65
C ALA A 131 16.29 20.79 15.23
N ASN A 132 15.83 20.52 16.45
CA ASN A 132 16.05 19.25 17.10
C ASN A 132 15.19 18.13 16.51
N GLN A 133 15.60 16.88 16.75
CA GLN A 133 14.98 15.64 16.29
C GLN A 133 14.97 15.42 14.76
N VAL A 134 15.11 16.47 13.95
CA VAL A 134 15.26 16.40 12.48
C VAL A 134 16.71 16.53 11.98
N THR A 135 17.63 16.85 12.89
CA THR A 135 19.04 17.08 12.63
C THR A 135 19.89 15.95 13.22
N GLN A 136 20.92 15.55 12.49
CA GLN A 136 21.93 14.59 12.93
C GLN A 136 23.35 15.19 12.84
N VAL A 137 24.21 14.77 13.77
CA VAL A 137 25.65 15.02 13.73
C VAL A 137 26.34 13.76 13.19
N ILE A 138 27.23 13.92 12.21
CA ILE A 138 27.87 12.82 11.49
C ILE A 138 29.39 12.96 11.58
N ARG A 139 30.12 11.98 12.13
CA ARG A 139 31.60 11.97 12.09
C ARG A 139 32.06 11.87 10.63
N VAL A 140 32.92 12.79 10.20
CA VAL A 140 33.49 12.84 8.85
C VAL A 140 34.97 12.46 8.93
N PRO A 141 35.38 11.28 8.43
CA PRO A 141 36.79 10.90 8.43
C PRO A 141 37.65 11.79 7.53
N GLU A 142 38.88 12.02 7.98
CA GLU A 142 39.88 12.84 7.29
C GLU A 142 41.09 11.97 6.92
N TYR A 143 41.03 11.31 5.77
CA TYR A 143 42.06 10.37 5.31
C TYR A 143 43.20 11.07 4.54
N THR A 144 44.33 10.38 4.36
CA THR A 144 45.34 10.77 3.36
C THR A 144 44.97 10.23 1.98
N ARG A 145 44.88 8.90 1.86
CA ARG A 145 44.36 8.20 0.67
C ARG A 145 43.22 7.27 1.03
N VAL A 146 42.34 7.04 0.07
CA VAL A 146 41.30 6.02 0.15
C VAL A 146 41.44 5.10 -1.04
N HIS A 147 41.47 3.79 -0.79
CA HIS A 147 41.44 2.75 -1.83
C HIS A 147 40.29 1.79 -1.56
N VAL A 148 39.28 1.77 -2.43
CA VAL A 148 38.22 0.75 -2.43
C VAL A 148 38.54 -0.28 -3.51
N GLN A 149 38.83 -1.51 -3.09
CA GLN A 149 39.24 -2.58 -4.01
C GLN A 149 38.06 -3.12 -4.82
N ASN A 150 38.36 -3.70 -5.99
CA ASN A 150 37.39 -4.43 -6.79
C ASN A 150 36.74 -5.56 -5.96
N GLY A 151 35.40 -5.59 -5.93
CA GLY A 151 34.61 -6.51 -5.11
C GLY A 151 34.42 -6.09 -3.65
N ALA A 152 35.02 -4.99 -3.20
CA ALA A 152 34.81 -4.39 -1.88
C ALA A 152 33.90 -3.15 -1.98
N SER A 153 33.29 -2.71 -0.87
CA SER A 153 32.45 -1.52 -0.89
C SER A 153 32.31 -0.76 0.43
N LEU A 154 32.16 0.56 0.31
CA LEU A 154 31.68 1.44 1.37
C LEU A 154 30.17 1.61 1.26
N ARG A 155 29.45 1.50 2.38
CA ARG A 155 28.00 1.79 2.45
C ARG A 155 27.64 2.74 3.59
N ALA A 156 26.61 3.54 3.35
CA ALA A 156 25.91 4.26 4.42
C ALA A 156 25.16 3.26 5.33
N VAL A 157 24.93 3.64 6.58
CA VAL A 157 23.88 3.00 7.39
C VAL A 157 22.54 3.54 6.88
N PRO A 158 21.53 2.71 6.56
CA PRO A 158 20.23 3.21 6.11
C PRO A 158 19.57 4.14 7.13
N TRP A 159 18.88 5.16 6.65
CA TRP A 159 18.12 6.10 7.49
C TRP A 159 17.03 5.37 8.29
N ASN A 160 16.99 5.63 9.60
CA ASN A 160 16.10 4.96 10.55
C ASN A 160 14.93 5.84 11.05
N GLY A 161 14.79 7.07 10.53
CA GLY A 161 13.87 8.10 11.05
C GLY A 161 14.49 9.10 12.03
N ARG A 162 15.77 8.93 12.39
CA ARG A 162 16.50 9.77 13.36
C ARG A 162 17.94 10.05 12.94
N THR A 163 18.63 9.03 12.42
CA THR A 163 20.03 9.06 11.99
C THR A 163 20.28 8.14 10.79
N GLY A 164 21.41 8.34 10.12
CA GLY A 164 21.90 7.52 9.01
C GLY A 164 21.80 8.23 7.65
N GLY A 165 21.90 7.45 6.58
CA GLY A 165 21.67 7.84 5.20
C GLY A 165 22.81 8.59 4.49
N VAL A 166 23.97 8.79 5.13
CA VAL A 166 25.08 9.56 4.53
C VAL A 166 26.39 8.78 4.52
N ILE A 167 27.10 8.79 3.39
CA ILE A 167 28.57 8.64 3.37
C ILE A 167 29.19 10.04 3.27
N ALA A 168 30.10 10.38 4.18
CA ALA A 168 30.84 11.64 4.13
C ALA A 168 32.32 11.41 4.51
N PHE A 169 33.27 11.77 3.64
CA PHE A 169 34.70 11.74 3.98
C PHE A 169 35.54 12.75 3.17
N LEU A 170 36.72 13.06 3.72
CA LEU A 170 37.74 13.89 3.11
C LEU A 170 39.03 13.09 2.87
N ALA A 171 39.78 13.42 1.82
CA ALA A 171 41.10 12.83 1.52
C ALA A 171 42.10 13.89 1.01
N THR A 172 43.27 13.99 1.62
CA THR A 172 44.28 15.00 1.22
C THR A 172 45.06 14.64 -0.05
N GLU A 173 45.05 13.38 -0.45
CA GLU A 173 45.63 12.85 -1.68
C GLU A 173 44.53 12.15 -2.53
N THR A 174 44.86 11.02 -3.18
CA THR A 174 44.02 10.32 -4.15
C THR A 174 42.94 9.45 -3.50
N LEU A 175 41.74 9.48 -4.09
CA LEU A 175 40.72 8.44 -3.99
C LEU A 175 40.84 7.49 -5.19
N LEU A 176 41.20 6.23 -4.92
CA LEU A 176 41.14 5.13 -5.87
C LEU A 176 39.90 4.29 -5.58
N ASN A 177 38.91 4.31 -6.47
CA ASN A 177 37.71 3.49 -6.37
C ASN A 177 37.66 2.49 -7.52
N ASP A 178 37.96 1.23 -7.26
CA ASP A 178 37.75 0.11 -8.19
C ASP A 178 36.58 -0.81 -7.76
N GLY A 179 35.89 -0.47 -6.67
CA GLY A 179 34.74 -1.18 -6.11
C GLY A 179 33.46 -0.35 -6.13
N GLU A 180 32.77 -0.24 -4.99
CA GLU A 180 31.54 0.57 -4.86
C GLU A 180 31.59 1.49 -3.63
N ILE A 181 31.14 2.74 -3.78
CA ILE A 181 30.90 3.70 -2.69
C ILE A 181 29.45 4.16 -2.80
N SER A 182 28.60 3.73 -1.87
CA SER A 182 27.15 3.70 -2.12
C SER A 182 26.27 4.09 -0.93
N ALA A 183 25.47 5.13 -1.16
CA ALA A 183 24.30 5.51 -0.36
C ALA A 183 22.98 5.09 -1.05
N THR A 184 23.03 4.15 -2.01
CA THR A 184 21.82 3.60 -2.66
C THR A 184 20.88 3.00 -1.61
N GLY A 185 19.59 3.34 -1.67
CA GLY A 185 18.58 2.89 -0.70
C GLY A 185 18.73 3.40 0.74
N ALA A 186 19.73 4.24 1.03
CA ALA A 186 20.01 4.67 2.40
C ALA A 186 19.22 5.91 2.85
N GLY A 187 18.47 6.56 1.95
CA GLY A 187 17.63 7.73 2.20
C GLY A 187 16.27 7.36 2.82
N PHE A 188 15.23 8.15 2.55
CA PHE A 188 13.94 7.99 3.22
C PHE A 188 13.29 6.63 2.93
N ARG A 189 12.72 6.03 3.98
CA ARG A 189 12.22 4.65 3.98
C ARG A 189 10.98 4.49 3.09
N GLY A 190 10.93 3.40 2.34
CA GLY A 190 9.74 3.02 1.58
C GLY A 190 8.57 2.60 2.47
N GLY A 191 7.35 2.87 2.01
CA GLY A 191 6.12 2.49 2.71
C GLY A 191 6.03 0.98 2.91
N SER A 192 5.67 0.54 4.11
CA SER A 192 5.62 -0.86 4.53
C SER A 192 4.20 -1.43 4.59
N HIS A 193 4.09 -2.75 4.70
CA HIS A 193 2.82 -3.45 4.88
C HIS A 193 2.18 -3.11 6.24
N VAL A 194 0.88 -2.80 6.23
CA VAL A 194 0.03 -2.60 7.41
C VAL A 194 -0.83 -3.87 7.59
N PRO A 195 -0.60 -4.71 8.62
CA PRO A 195 -1.22 -6.04 8.68
C PRO A 195 -2.66 -6.11 9.20
N GLU A 196 -3.25 -5.01 9.69
CA GLU A 196 -4.49 -5.08 10.48
C GLU A 196 -5.67 -4.30 9.89
N SER A 197 -6.84 -4.94 9.93
CA SER A 197 -8.18 -4.29 9.92
C SER A 197 -8.75 -3.70 8.62
N PHE A 198 -8.27 -4.08 7.43
CA PHE A 198 -9.00 -3.87 6.16
C PHE A 198 -10.30 -4.73 6.07
N LYS A 199 -11.28 -4.47 6.94
CA LYS A 199 -12.58 -5.17 6.98
C LYS A 199 -13.66 -4.54 6.08
N THR A 200 -13.50 -3.27 5.69
CA THR A 200 -14.44 -2.54 4.83
C THR A 200 -13.70 -1.54 3.96
N MET A 201 -13.59 -1.81 2.65
CA MET A 201 -13.15 -0.83 1.65
C MET A 201 -13.92 -1.02 0.34
N SER A 202 -15.03 -0.29 0.20
CA SER A 202 -15.56 0.03 -1.12
C SER A 202 -14.72 1.16 -1.71
N CYS A 203 -13.86 0.84 -2.69
CA CYS A 203 -13.27 1.87 -3.55
C CYS A 203 -14.29 2.48 -4.54
N MET A 204 -15.57 2.16 -4.40
CA MET A 204 -16.61 2.42 -5.38
C MET A 204 -17.74 3.33 -4.85
N GLY A 205 -17.56 3.95 -3.67
CA GLY A 205 -18.37 5.14 -3.32
C GLY A 205 -18.47 5.52 -1.85
N MET A 206 -17.38 6.03 -1.26
CA MET A 206 -17.45 6.93 -0.09
C MET A 206 -16.55 8.15 -0.30
N VAL A 207 -16.75 9.17 0.55
CA VAL A 207 -16.15 10.51 0.45
C VAL A 207 -14.62 10.46 0.34
N VAL A 208 -14.05 11.47 -0.34
CA VAL A 208 -12.68 11.47 -0.90
C VAL A 208 -11.57 11.59 0.16
N ASP A 209 -11.89 11.49 1.44
CA ASP A 209 -11.05 11.82 2.60
C ASP A 209 -10.76 10.63 3.54
N THR A 210 -11.69 9.68 3.66
CA THR A 210 -11.76 8.74 4.80
C THR A 210 -11.55 7.27 4.45
N SER A 211 -11.51 6.91 3.17
CA SER A 211 -11.12 5.56 2.75
C SER A 211 -9.64 5.29 3.05
N PRO A 212 -9.28 4.17 3.71
CA PRO A 212 -7.89 3.81 3.96
C PRO A 212 -7.06 3.70 2.67
N SER A 213 -5.75 3.80 2.81
CA SER A 213 -4.79 3.58 1.71
C SER A 213 -3.58 2.81 2.25
N ALA A 214 -2.72 2.29 1.38
CA ALA A 214 -1.48 1.66 1.82
C ALA A 214 -0.52 2.70 2.45
N GLN A 215 0.48 2.25 3.21
CA GLN A 215 1.41 3.18 3.87
C GLN A 215 2.19 4.00 2.83
N LYS A 216 2.21 5.32 3.02
CA LYS A 216 3.06 6.24 2.23
C LYS A 216 4.55 6.03 2.55
N GLY A 217 5.40 6.32 1.58
CA GLY A 217 6.84 6.42 1.79
C GLY A 217 7.19 7.64 2.64
N GLU A 218 8.31 7.56 3.34
CA GLU A 218 8.84 8.67 4.14
C GLU A 218 9.35 9.81 3.23
N GLY A 219 9.28 11.03 3.73
CA GLY A 219 9.78 12.23 3.07
C GLY A 219 10.20 13.30 4.08
N ALA A 220 10.48 14.52 3.62
CA ALA A 220 11.10 15.57 4.45
C ALA A 220 10.19 16.25 5.51
N VAL A 221 9.12 15.57 5.96
CA VAL A 221 8.11 16.07 6.92
C VAL A 221 7.99 15.08 8.09
N VAL A 222 8.01 15.60 9.32
CA VAL A 222 8.30 14.81 10.53
C VAL A 222 7.08 14.04 11.03
N SER A 223 5.92 14.68 11.00
CA SER A 223 4.65 14.20 11.55
C SER A 223 4.07 12.98 10.83
N GLN A 224 4.71 12.49 9.76
CA GLN A 224 4.02 11.84 8.64
C GLN A 224 4.72 10.56 8.12
N TYR A 225 5.25 9.71 9.00
CA TYR A 225 5.59 8.33 8.66
C TYR A 225 5.30 7.35 9.81
N GLY A 226 4.33 6.46 9.61
CA GLY A 226 3.93 5.44 10.58
C GLY A 226 2.76 4.59 10.09
N PHE A 227 2.32 3.61 10.88
CA PHE A 227 1.23 2.70 10.51
C PHE A 227 -0.15 3.38 10.41
N THR A 228 -0.32 4.55 11.05
CA THR A 228 -1.53 5.40 10.95
C THR A 228 -1.55 6.29 9.70
N GLU A 229 -0.41 6.44 9.03
CA GLU A 229 -0.17 7.51 8.04
C GLU A 229 -0.61 7.14 6.61
N MET A 230 -1.89 6.77 6.50
CA MET A 230 -2.53 6.23 5.30
C MET A 230 -3.22 7.34 4.47
N SER A 231 -2.46 8.23 3.84
CA SER A 231 -3.01 9.31 3.00
C SER A 231 -3.13 8.94 1.52
N ARG A 232 -4.22 9.40 0.87
CA ARG A 232 -4.45 9.33 -0.58
C ARG A 232 -3.45 10.16 -1.41
N GLU A 233 -2.68 11.03 -0.77
CA GLU A 233 -1.92 12.10 -1.40
C GLU A 233 -0.43 12.04 -1.06
N ALA A 234 0.41 12.38 -2.04
CA ALA A 234 1.85 12.50 -1.85
C ALA A 234 2.18 13.70 -0.96
N MET A 235 3.05 13.50 0.03
CA MET A 235 3.39 14.50 1.03
C MET A 235 4.88 14.78 1.02
N SER A 236 5.25 16.00 0.61
CA SER A 236 6.62 16.35 0.29
C SER A 236 7.20 15.33 -0.72
N THR A 237 8.38 14.76 -0.45
CA THR A 237 9.07 13.78 -1.28
C THR A 237 8.54 12.36 -1.15
N GLY A 238 7.72 12.03 -0.14
CA GLY A 238 7.18 10.69 0.04
C GLY A 238 6.09 10.36 -0.98
N GLY A 239 6.25 9.27 -1.71
CA GLY A 239 5.19 8.74 -2.58
C GLY A 239 4.04 8.15 -1.75
N SER A 240 2.78 8.41 -2.13
CA SER A 240 1.65 7.85 -1.38
C SER A 240 1.56 6.33 -1.58
N GLY A 241 0.92 5.64 -0.65
CA GLY A 241 0.52 4.25 -0.89
C GLY A 241 -0.53 4.15 -2.00
N GLY A 242 -0.71 2.94 -2.52
CA GLY A 242 -1.81 2.61 -3.40
C GLY A 242 -3.14 2.90 -2.71
N PHE A 243 -3.99 3.70 -3.36
CA PHE A 243 -5.21 4.19 -2.73
C PHE A 243 -6.31 3.10 -2.65
N CYS A 244 -6.27 2.11 -3.53
CA CYS A 244 -7.22 1.00 -3.54
C CYS A 244 -6.55 -0.36 -3.46
N PRO A 245 -7.26 -1.42 -3.03
CA PRO A 245 -6.87 -2.79 -3.32
C PRO A 245 -6.54 -2.94 -4.81
N MET A 246 -5.49 -3.69 -5.11
CA MET A 246 -4.91 -3.83 -6.45
C MET A 246 -4.23 -2.57 -7.03
N ALA A 247 -4.23 -1.39 -6.40
CA ALA A 247 -3.63 -0.18 -6.97
C ALA A 247 -2.14 -0.02 -6.59
N GLY A 248 -1.31 0.45 -7.52
CA GLY A 248 0.12 0.65 -7.29
C GLY A 248 0.43 1.85 -6.38
N GLY A 249 1.47 1.74 -5.57
CA GLY A 249 2.01 2.87 -4.78
C GLY A 249 2.77 3.87 -5.66
N GLY A 250 2.78 5.13 -5.28
CA GLY A 250 3.52 6.19 -5.98
C GLY A 250 5.02 6.13 -5.70
N GLY A 251 5.84 6.49 -6.69
CA GLY A 251 7.30 6.61 -6.49
C GLY A 251 7.65 7.83 -5.64
N GLY A 252 8.80 7.83 -4.96
CA GLY A 252 9.30 9.00 -4.24
C GLY A 252 9.77 10.12 -5.18
N GLY A 253 9.96 11.34 -4.66
CA GLY A 253 10.53 12.50 -5.39
C GLY A 253 11.85 13.02 -4.80
N ASN A 254 12.63 13.77 -5.60
CA ASN A 254 13.78 14.58 -5.14
C ASN A 254 14.16 15.66 -6.18
N GLY A 255 14.98 15.31 -7.17
CA GLY A 255 15.38 16.17 -8.28
C GLY A 255 14.25 16.35 -9.28
N GLU A 256 13.58 15.25 -9.61
CA GLU A 256 12.30 15.17 -10.31
C GLU A 256 11.19 14.67 -9.37
N ASP A 257 9.94 14.85 -9.80
CA ASP A 257 8.76 14.32 -9.11
C ASP A 257 8.68 12.81 -9.38
N GLY A 258 8.19 12.05 -8.40
CA GLY A 258 7.90 10.62 -8.55
C GLY A 258 6.72 10.39 -9.49
N ILE A 259 6.75 9.28 -10.22
CA ILE A 259 5.63 8.86 -11.06
C ILE A 259 4.53 8.26 -10.18
N ARG A 260 3.27 8.46 -10.58
CA ARG A 260 2.10 7.85 -9.94
C ARG A 260 2.09 6.33 -10.20
N GLY A 261 1.66 5.52 -9.23
CA GLY A 261 1.31 4.13 -9.51
C GLY A 261 0.11 4.01 -10.46
N ALA A 262 -0.09 2.85 -11.07
CA ALA A 262 -1.28 2.61 -11.91
C ALA A 262 -2.50 2.20 -11.07
N GLY A 263 -3.70 2.53 -11.56
CA GLY A 263 -4.95 1.92 -11.10
C GLY A 263 -5.37 0.72 -11.97
N VAL A 264 -6.27 -0.13 -11.47
CA VAL A 264 -6.88 -1.20 -12.29
C VAL A 264 -7.94 -0.65 -13.27
N VAL A 265 -8.52 0.52 -12.98
CA VAL A 265 -9.49 1.22 -13.84
C VAL A 265 -9.13 2.71 -13.90
N GLU A 266 -8.49 3.17 -14.97
CA GLU A 266 -8.21 4.60 -15.17
C GLU A 266 -9.31 5.26 -16.02
N LEU A 267 -10.11 6.13 -15.41
CA LEU A 267 -11.27 6.79 -16.03
C LEU A 267 -10.87 8.03 -16.85
N GLY A 268 -9.91 7.87 -17.77
CA GLY A 268 -9.47 8.92 -18.68
C GLY A 268 -8.65 10.05 -18.03
N GLU A 269 -8.54 11.18 -18.73
CA GLU A 269 -7.69 12.30 -18.29
C GLU A 269 -8.32 13.10 -17.14
N ASP A 270 -9.65 13.22 -17.11
CA ASP A 270 -10.42 13.99 -16.12
C ASP A 270 -10.91 13.15 -14.90
N GLY A 271 -10.65 11.84 -14.88
CA GLY A 271 -11.21 10.91 -13.89
C GLY A 271 -10.34 10.61 -12.66
N LEU A 272 -10.94 9.92 -11.68
CA LEU A 272 -10.26 9.43 -10.48
C LEU A 272 -9.13 8.44 -10.83
N LYS A 273 -7.91 8.76 -10.38
CA LYS A 273 -6.71 7.92 -10.57
C LYS A 273 -6.37 7.21 -9.26
N TRP A 274 -6.65 5.91 -9.21
CA TRP A 274 -6.59 5.10 -7.98
C TRP A 274 -5.18 4.63 -7.58
N GLY A 275 -4.21 4.71 -8.49
CA GLY A 275 -2.80 4.52 -8.14
C GLY A 275 -2.24 5.73 -7.39
N GLY A 276 -1.39 5.48 -6.39
CA GLY A 276 -0.91 6.50 -5.45
C GLY A 276 -0.10 7.61 -6.13
N PRO A 277 -0.38 8.91 -5.90
CA PRO A 277 0.48 10.01 -6.31
C PRO A 277 1.96 9.80 -5.94
N GLY A 278 2.85 10.13 -6.86
CA GLY A 278 4.29 10.16 -6.59
C GLY A 278 4.71 11.43 -5.82
N GLY A 279 5.82 11.33 -5.09
CA GLY A 279 6.39 12.40 -4.27
C GLY A 279 6.79 13.62 -5.08
N THR A 280 6.60 14.80 -4.52
CA THR A 280 6.97 16.08 -5.17
C THR A 280 8.48 16.31 -5.14
N LYS A 281 9.02 16.97 -6.18
CA LYS A 281 10.42 17.39 -6.23
C LYS A 281 10.70 18.55 -5.27
N ILE A 282 11.90 18.54 -4.70
CA ILE A 282 12.45 19.66 -3.95
C ILE A 282 13.30 20.50 -4.92
N VAL A 283 13.02 21.80 -4.99
CA VAL A 283 13.72 22.74 -5.89
C VAL A 283 14.84 23.45 -5.13
N TYR A 284 16.09 23.15 -5.48
CA TYR A 284 17.30 23.71 -4.87
C TYR A 284 18.47 23.78 -5.86
N THR A 285 19.43 24.67 -5.59
CA THR A 285 20.71 24.76 -6.30
C THR A 285 21.78 23.92 -5.59
N MET A 286 22.48 23.06 -6.32
CA MET A 286 23.44 22.07 -5.80
C MET A 286 24.73 22.64 -5.19
N SER A 287 24.84 23.95 -5.00
CA SER A 287 25.95 24.58 -4.26
C SER A 287 25.94 24.20 -2.78
N THR A 288 24.75 24.01 -2.19
CA THR A 288 24.54 23.96 -0.74
C THR A 288 23.82 22.69 -0.25
N PRO A 289 22.56 22.35 -0.63
CA PRO A 289 21.83 21.31 0.10
C PRO A 289 22.16 19.86 -0.26
N LEU A 290 22.13 18.97 0.75
CA LEU A 290 22.23 17.51 0.65
C LEU A 290 20.87 16.87 1.03
N VAL A 291 20.04 16.56 0.03
CA VAL A 291 18.65 16.09 0.22
C VAL A 291 18.53 14.59 -0.07
N PHE A 292 17.91 13.83 0.82
CA PHE A 292 17.59 12.41 0.59
C PHE A 292 16.46 12.24 -0.43
N GLY A 293 16.56 11.19 -1.23
CA GLY A 293 15.44 10.70 -2.02
C GLY A 293 14.27 10.30 -1.12
N GLY A 294 13.05 10.69 -1.48
CA GLY A 294 11.84 10.19 -0.85
C GLY A 294 11.64 8.69 -1.05
N GLY A 295 11.00 8.03 -0.09
CA GLY A 295 10.57 6.64 -0.23
C GLY A 295 9.38 6.53 -1.19
N GLY A 296 9.30 5.41 -1.92
CA GLY A 296 8.07 5.04 -2.61
C GLY A 296 7.00 4.54 -1.63
N GLY A 297 5.73 4.64 -1.98
CA GLY A 297 4.63 4.09 -1.18
C GLY A 297 4.42 2.60 -1.40
N ALA A 298 3.80 1.93 -0.43
CA ALA A 298 3.38 0.53 -0.58
C ALA A 298 2.25 0.38 -1.63
N GLY A 299 2.13 -0.80 -2.24
CA GLY A 299 0.97 -1.14 -3.08
C GLY A 299 -0.30 -1.37 -2.24
N GLY A 300 -1.49 -1.41 -2.86
CA GLY A 300 -2.74 -1.71 -2.18
C GLY A 300 -3.16 -3.19 -2.30
N GLY A 301 -3.66 -3.78 -1.21
CA GLY A 301 -4.09 -5.19 -1.16
C GLY A 301 -5.45 -5.38 -0.48
N TYR A 302 -5.91 -6.64 -0.37
CA TYR A 302 -7.13 -7.02 0.33
C TYR A 302 -6.80 -7.76 1.63
N GLY A 303 -7.33 -7.31 2.78
CA GLY A 303 -7.27 -8.08 4.03
C GLY A 303 -5.86 -8.30 4.60
N VAL A 304 -5.71 -9.34 5.42
CA VAL A 304 -4.52 -9.59 6.26
C VAL A 304 -3.61 -10.71 5.76
N ASP A 305 -4.14 -11.65 4.98
CA ASP A 305 -3.40 -12.83 4.50
C ASP A 305 -2.66 -12.62 3.16
N TRP A 306 -2.80 -11.44 2.54
CA TRP A 306 -2.24 -11.13 1.24
C TRP A 306 -1.01 -10.22 1.36
N LEU A 307 0.12 -10.66 0.80
CA LEU A 307 1.39 -9.95 0.89
C LEU A 307 1.32 -8.60 0.15
N VAL A 308 1.23 -7.50 0.90
CA VAL A 308 1.24 -6.14 0.35
C VAL A 308 2.69 -5.72 0.04
N PRO A 309 3.05 -5.46 -1.24
CA PRO A 309 4.42 -5.12 -1.61
C PRO A 309 4.83 -3.74 -1.09
N ARG A 310 6.02 -3.66 -0.48
CA ARG A 310 6.61 -2.43 0.04
C ARG A 310 7.07 -1.49 -1.09
N GLY A 311 7.04 -0.19 -0.80
CA GLY A 311 7.76 0.78 -1.61
C GLY A 311 9.28 0.67 -1.40
N GLY A 312 10.06 1.09 -2.39
CA GLY A 312 11.53 1.15 -2.29
C GLY A 312 12.01 2.36 -1.47
N SER A 313 13.11 2.20 -0.75
CA SER A 313 13.77 3.30 -0.04
C SER A 313 14.45 4.26 -1.01
N GLY A 314 14.45 5.56 -0.71
CA GLY A 314 15.16 6.55 -1.51
C GLY A 314 16.69 6.48 -1.36
N GLY A 315 17.42 7.12 -2.27
CA GLY A 315 18.87 7.28 -2.19
C GLY A 315 19.28 8.27 -1.10
N GLY A 316 20.38 7.99 -0.42
CA GLY A 316 20.93 8.83 0.65
C GLY A 316 21.80 10.00 0.15
N GLY A 317 22.66 10.49 1.03
CA GLY A 317 23.67 11.50 0.75
C GLY A 317 25.07 10.91 0.53
N LEU A 318 25.81 11.43 -0.44
CA LEU A 318 27.24 11.13 -0.63
C LEU A 318 28.03 12.43 -0.75
N ILE A 319 28.88 12.72 0.24
CA ILE A 319 29.82 13.84 0.22
C ILE A 319 31.25 13.29 0.18
N VAL A 320 31.99 13.67 -0.85
CA VAL A 320 33.41 13.35 -0.98
C VAL A 320 34.17 14.60 -1.36
N ARG A 321 35.27 14.86 -0.65
CA ARG A 321 36.32 15.76 -1.16
C ARG A 321 37.65 15.03 -1.19
N ALA A 322 38.32 15.04 -2.33
CA ALA A 322 39.67 14.48 -2.45
C ALA A 322 40.56 15.36 -3.35
N ARG A 323 41.86 15.07 -3.44
CA ARG A 323 42.69 15.77 -4.44
C ARG A 323 42.35 15.31 -5.85
N GLU A 324 42.33 14.00 -6.07
CA GLU A 324 42.11 13.34 -7.37
C GLU A 324 41.23 12.10 -7.17
N LEU A 325 40.34 11.82 -8.13
CA LEU A 325 39.55 10.59 -8.21
C LEU A 325 40.00 9.78 -9.43
N ILE A 326 40.29 8.50 -9.21
CA ILE A 326 40.64 7.52 -10.25
C ILE A 326 40.01 6.15 -9.95
N GLY A 327 39.95 5.28 -10.96
CA GLY A 327 39.48 3.90 -10.87
C GLY A 327 38.18 3.65 -11.65
N ALA A 328 37.78 2.38 -11.74
CA ALA A 328 36.61 1.94 -12.53
C ALA A 328 35.36 1.66 -11.66
N GLY A 329 35.37 2.07 -10.40
CA GLY A 329 34.32 1.79 -9.42
C GLY A 329 33.10 2.69 -9.51
N LEU A 330 31.99 2.21 -8.93
CA LEU A 330 30.71 2.91 -8.84
C LEU A 330 30.71 3.91 -7.68
N LEU A 331 30.18 5.11 -7.94
CA LEU A 331 29.75 6.08 -6.93
C LEU A 331 28.22 6.21 -7.03
N SER A 332 27.46 5.86 -5.99
CA SER A 332 26.00 5.78 -6.12
C SER A 332 25.18 6.30 -4.93
N ALA A 333 24.01 6.83 -5.25
CA ALA A 333 22.91 7.17 -4.35
C ALA A 333 21.57 6.94 -5.10
N ASP A 334 21.42 5.76 -5.72
CA ASP A 334 20.20 5.40 -6.45
C ASP A 334 19.05 5.12 -5.46
N GLY A 335 17.81 5.31 -5.90
CA GLY A 335 16.63 4.82 -5.19
C GLY A 335 16.43 3.31 -5.40
N GLU A 336 15.88 2.61 -4.41
CA GLU A 336 15.54 1.20 -4.52
C GLU A 336 14.29 0.96 -5.37
N LYS A 337 14.24 -0.20 -6.01
CA LYS A 337 13.05 -0.67 -6.71
C LYS A 337 11.93 -1.01 -5.72
N GLY A 338 10.70 -0.62 -6.03
CA GLY A 338 9.52 -1.10 -5.31
C GLY A 338 9.29 -2.60 -5.48
N GLU A 339 8.72 -3.24 -4.46
CA GLU A 339 8.42 -4.68 -4.50
C GLU A 339 7.32 -5.00 -5.52
N ALA A 340 7.47 -6.11 -6.24
CA ALA A 340 6.50 -6.56 -7.23
C ALA A 340 5.31 -7.29 -6.58
N ALA A 341 4.12 -7.14 -7.17
CA ALA A 341 2.92 -7.81 -6.71
C ALA A 341 2.70 -9.18 -7.38
N SER A 342 2.16 -10.13 -6.63
CA SER A 342 1.62 -11.38 -7.19
C SER A 342 0.13 -11.25 -7.54
N THR A 343 -0.63 -10.63 -6.64
CA THR A 343 -2.11 -10.65 -6.56
C THR A 343 -2.68 -9.38 -5.89
N GLY A 344 -1.91 -8.29 -5.93
CA GLY A 344 -2.24 -6.97 -5.37
C GLY A 344 -1.69 -5.85 -6.25
N GLY A 345 -1.71 -4.62 -5.76
CA GLY A 345 -0.96 -3.51 -6.36
C GLY A 345 0.50 -3.56 -5.95
N ALA A 346 1.41 -3.06 -6.79
CA ALA A 346 2.85 -3.12 -6.54
C ALA A 346 3.40 -1.84 -5.88
N GLY A 347 4.53 -1.94 -5.18
CA GLY A 347 5.12 -0.81 -4.46
C GLY A 347 5.81 0.19 -5.40
N GLY A 348 5.77 1.48 -5.07
CA GLY A 348 6.49 2.53 -5.80
C GLY A 348 8.00 2.48 -5.58
N GLY A 349 8.80 2.95 -6.53
CA GLY A 349 10.25 3.06 -6.39
C GLY A 349 10.68 4.27 -5.54
N GLY A 350 11.80 4.16 -4.82
CA GLY A 350 12.39 5.30 -4.12
C GLY A 350 13.02 6.31 -5.08
N ALA A 351 13.09 7.59 -4.72
CA ALA A 351 13.81 8.58 -5.52
C ALA A 351 15.33 8.45 -5.40
N GLY A 352 16.08 8.97 -6.36
CA GLY A 352 17.52 9.16 -6.23
C GLY A 352 17.89 10.17 -5.13
N GLY A 353 19.08 10.02 -4.56
CA GLY A 353 19.62 10.85 -3.48
C GLY A 353 20.40 12.08 -3.95
N SER A 354 21.26 12.62 -3.07
CA SER A 354 22.14 13.76 -3.38
C SER A 354 23.61 13.36 -3.31
N ILE A 355 24.36 13.66 -4.36
CA ILE A 355 25.80 13.42 -4.46
C ILE A 355 26.53 14.74 -4.65
N SER A 356 27.57 14.99 -3.84
CA SER A 356 28.45 16.16 -3.93
C SER A 356 29.91 15.72 -3.88
N LEU A 357 30.59 15.85 -5.02
CA LEU A 357 31.98 15.46 -5.21
C LEU A 357 32.81 16.70 -5.55
N ARG A 358 33.76 17.09 -4.70
CA ARG A 358 34.71 18.19 -4.96
C ARG A 358 36.14 17.66 -5.05
N PHE A 359 36.81 17.92 -6.17
CA PHE A 359 38.19 17.53 -6.41
C PHE A 359 39.05 18.74 -6.80
N THR A 360 40.27 18.84 -6.27
CA THR A 360 41.24 19.92 -6.61
C THR A 360 42.22 19.50 -7.72
N GLY A 361 41.79 18.57 -8.56
CA GLY A 361 42.59 17.87 -9.56
C GLY A 361 41.67 17.15 -10.55
N SER A 362 42.16 16.08 -11.18
CA SER A 362 41.34 15.31 -12.12
C SER A 362 40.35 14.36 -11.44
N ALA A 363 39.15 14.25 -12.00
CA ALA A 363 38.16 13.23 -11.66
C ALA A 363 37.93 12.26 -12.83
N VAL A 364 38.24 10.98 -12.61
CA VAL A 364 38.05 9.88 -13.56
C VAL A 364 37.32 8.74 -12.87
N CYS A 365 36.17 8.34 -13.41
CA CYS A 365 35.34 7.25 -12.90
C CYS A 365 34.58 6.56 -14.05
N ASP A 366 34.10 5.34 -13.86
CA ASP A 366 33.26 4.69 -14.88
C ASP A 366 31.79 5.16 -14.81
N VAL A 367 31.27 5.50 -13.63
CA VAL A 367 29.92 6.09 -13.45
C VAL A 367 29.70 6.73 -12.07
N VAL A 368 28.99 7.86 -12.03
CA VAL A 368 28.29 8.38 -10.84
C VAL A 368 26.78 8.28 -11.07
N SER A 369 26.03 7.66 -10.15
CA SER A 369 24.59 7.38 -10.33
C SER A 369 23.75 7.88 -9.16
N ALA A 370 22.71 8.66 -9.46
CA ALA A 370 21.66 9.07 -8.52
C ALA A 370 20.29 9.00 -9.22
N ARG A 371 19.96 7.82 -9.74
CA ARG A 371 18.72 7.55 -10.46
C ARG A 371 17.56 7.24 -9.52
N GLY A 372 16.34 7.45 -10.01
CA GLY A 372 15.15 6.90 -9.37
C GLY A 372 15.12 5.37 -9.46
N GLY A 373 14.64 4.72 -8.41
CA GLY A 373 14.33 3.30 -8.42
C GLY A 373 13.08 3.01 -9.24
N ALA A 374 13.04 1.88 -9.93
CA ALA A 374 11.88 1.53 -10.75
C ALA A 374 10.68 1.08 -9.91
N GLY A 375 9.47 1.22 -10.47
CA GLY A 375 8.25 0.71 -9.88
C GLY A 375 8.23 -0.82 -9.73
N GLY A 376 7.45 -1.30 -8.76
CA GLY A 376 7.12 -2.70 -8.63
C GLY A 376 6.30 -3.20 -9.83
N ALA A 377 6.59 -4.42 -10.29
CA ALA A 377 5.88 -5.01 -11.41
C ALA A 377 4.52 -5.60 -10.99
N ALA A 378 3.56 -5.57 -11.91
CA ALA A 378 2.24 -6.18 -11.73
C ALA A 378 2.29 -7.71 -11.88
N GLY A 379 1.48 -8.42 -11.09
CA GLY A 379 1.29 -9.86 -11.20
C GLY A 379 0.35 -10.24 -12.35
N THR A 380 0.46 -11.46 -12.87
CA THR A 380 -0.30 -11.95 -14.04
C THR A 380 -1.41 -12.96 -13.70
N HIS A 381 -1.72 -13.17 -12.42
CA HIS A 381 -2.54 -14.30 -11.97
C HIS A 381 -4.00 -13.95 -11.66
N PHE A 382 -4.92 -14.57 -12.41
CA PHE A 382 -6.35 -14.83 -12.14
C PHE A 382 -7.31 -13.68 -11.77
N MET A 383 -6.85 -12.51 -11.33
CA MET A 383 -7.67 -11.34 -10.96
C MET A 383 -7.59 -10.19 -11.97
N GLY A 384 -6.85 -10.38 -13.07
CA GLY A 384 -6.32 -9.27 -13.88
C GLY A 384 -5.02 -8.71 -13.26
N PRO A 385 -4.26 -7.90 -14.02
CA PRO A 385 -3.05 -7.28 -13.50
C PRO A 385 -3.42 -6.22 -12.46
N GLY A 386 -2.78 -6.28 -11.30
CA GLY A 386 -2.76 -5.14 -10.38
C GLY A 386 -1.99 -3.95 -10.99
N GLY A 387 -2.17 -2.77 -10.42
CA GLY A 387 -1.42 -1.58 -10.79
C GLY A 387 0.08 -1.76 -10.53
N VAL A 388 0.89 -1.48 -11.56
CA VAL A 388 2.34 -1.29 -11.38
C VAL A 388 2.61 -0.14 -10.41
N GLY A 389 3.68 -0.25 -9.64
CA GLY A 389 4.15 0.85 -8.82
C GLY A 389 4.68 2.00 -9.70
N GLY A 390 4.62 3.22 -9.19
CA GLY A 390 5.21 4.38 -9.83
C GLY A 390 6.73 4.37 -9.71
N ASP A 391 7.42 4.71 -10.79
CA ASP A 391 8.87 4.91 -10.77
C ASP A 391 9.26 6.12 -9.90
N GLY A 392 10.38 6.03 -9.19
CA GLY A 392 10.92 7.13 -8.39
C GLY A 392 11.51 8.26 -9.25
N GLY A 393 11.44 9.49 -8.76
CA GLY A 393 12.10 10.64 -9.36
C GLY A 393 13.63 10.54 -9.29
N SER A 394 14.32 11.23 -10.19
CA SER A 394 15.79 11.33 -10.15
C SER A 394 16.29 12.04 -8.90
N GLY A 395 17.54 11.76 -8.53
CA GLY A 395 18.31 12.50 -7.53
C GLY A 395 19.04 13.70 -8.14
N ARG A 396 20.12 14.14 -7.49
CA ARG A 396 21.02 15.19 -8.02
C ARG A 396 22.48 14.87 -7.78
N VAL A 397 23.35 15.27 -8.72
CA VAL A 397 24.81 15.12 -8.61
C VAL A 397 25.50 16.46 -8.90
N ALA A 398 26.40 16.86 -8.02
CA ALA A 398 27.41 17.88 -8.27
C ALA A 398 28.80 17.23 -8.37
N LEU A 399 29.53 17.52 -9.44
CA LEU A 399 30.91 17.11 -9.64
C LEU A 399 31.75 18.34 -10.01
N MET A 400 32.64 18.74 -9.10
CA MET A 400 33.60 19.83 -9.30
C MET A 400 35.00 19.24 -9.37
N ALA A 401 35.76 19.58 -10.42
CA ALA A 401 37.13 19.11 -10.65
C ALA A 401 37.88 20.08 -11.59
N ASP A 402 39.21 20.14 -11.50
CA ASP A 402 40.05 20.89 -12.46
C ASP A 402 39.94 20.29 -13.88
N SER A 403 39.68 18.98 -13.96
CA SER A 403 39.33 18.31 -15.21
C SER A 403 38.51 17.05 -14.95
N HIS A 404 37.58 16.75 -15.85
CA HIS A 404 36.79 15.52 -15.84
C HIS A 404 37.27 14.62 -16.98
N GLY A 405 37.58 13.36 -16.69
CA GLY A 405 37.88 12.35 -17.70
C GLY A 405 36.60 11.74 -18.27
N LYS A 406 36.62 10.41 -18.50
CA LYS A 406 35.37 9.67 -18.33
C LYS A 406 34.96 9.78 -16.86
N CYS A 407 33.77 10.28 -16.60
CA CYS A 407 33.04 10.16 -15.33
C CYS A 407 31.57 10.55 -15.59
N PRO A 408 30.81 9.68 -16.30
CA PRO A 408 29.45 9.99 -16.71
C PRO A 408 28.49 10.03 -15.52
N LEU A 409 27.53 10.96 -15.57
CA LEU A 409 26.51 11.13 -14.55
C LEU A 409 25.20 10.50 -15.02
N LEU A 410 24.63 9.59 -14.23
CA LEU A 410 23.31 9.01 -14.46
C LEU A 410 22.32 9.58 -13.44
N VAL A 411 21.37 10.38 -13.92
CA VAL A 411 20.39 11.11 -13.11
C VAL A 411 18.99 11.03 -13.72
N ASP A 412 18.67 9.89 -14.33
CA ASP A 412 17.34 9.59 -14.87
C ASP A 412 16.36 9.24 -13.74
N SER A 413 15.07 9.55 -13.93
CA SER A 413 13.98 8.92 -13.18
C SER A 413 13.95 7.41 -13.42
N GLY A 414 13.26 6.64 -12.59
CA GLY A 414 13.16 5.19 -12.74
C GLY A 414 12.63 4.81 -14.13
N LEU A 415 13.43 4.10 -14.92
CA LEU A 415 13.06 3.72 -16.28
C LEU A 415 12.43 2.33 -16.30
N MET A 416 11.09 2.28 -16.33
CA MET A 416 10.31 1.18 -16.89
C MET A 416 10.61 0.99 -18.39
N ARG A 417 11.83 0.49 -18.69
CA ARG A 417 12.09 -0.24 -19.92
C ARG A 417 11.29 -1.53 -19.84
N ASN A 418 10.06 -1.50 -20.36
CA ASN A 418 9.36 -2.72 -20.74
C ASN A 418 10.35 -3.59 -21.52
N PRO A 419 10.68 -4.81 -21.08
CA PRO A 419 11.33 -5.75 -21.99
C PRO A 419 10.39 -5.91 -23.19
N PRO A 420 10.90 -5.89 -24.44
CA PRO A 420 10.06 -6.31 -25.56
C PRO A 420 9.51 -7.71 -25.22
N PRO A 421 8.24 -8.00 -25.54
CA PRO A 421 7.67 -9.32 -25.25
C PRO A 421 8.61 -10.39 -25.83
N PRO A 422 8.89 -11.46 -25.08
CA PRO A 422 9.91 -12.43 -25.47
C PRO A 422 9.62 -12.92 -26.89
N PRO A 423 10.62 -12.90 -27.80
CA PRO A 423 10.39 -13.28 -29.18
C PRO A 423 9.82 -14.70 -29.21
N VAL A 424 8.75 -14.92 -29.99
CA VAL A 424 8.17 -16.25 -30.18
C VAL A 424 9.24 -17.13 -30.83
N ILE A 425 9.88 -17.97 -30.02
CA ILE A 425 10.90 -18.89 -30.50
C ILE A 425 10.19 -20.00 -31.26
N HIS A 426 10.16 -19.87 -32.59
CA HIS A 426 10.00 -21.01 -33.48
C HIS A 426 11.21 -21.94 -33.27
N ALA A 427 11.07 -22.89 -32.35
CA ALA A 427 12.05 -23.93 -32.15
C ALA A 427 12.00 -24.90 -33.33
N ASN A 428 13.05 -24.92 -34.14
CA ASN A 428 13.29 -25.95 -35.14
C ASN A 428 14.75 -26.41 -35.06
N GLN A 429 14.96 -27.67 -35.45
CA GLN A 429 16.23 -28.27 -35.89
C GLN A 429 17.20 -28.92 -34.86
N GLU A 430 16.98 -30.22 -34.69
CA GLU A 430 17.96 -31.34 -34.74
C GLU A 430 19.07 -31.55 -33.68
N ALA A 431 18.92 -32.67 -32.95
CA ALA A 431 19.98 -33.57 -32.47
C ALA A 431 19.35 -34.98 -32.20
N TYR A 432 20.02 -36.14 -32.29
CA TYR A 432 21.39 -36.46 -32.74
C TYR A 432 21.46 -37.91 -33.33
N GLN A 433 22.57 -38.65 -33.10
CA GLN A 433 22.89 -39.98 -33.64
C GLN A 433 22.60 -41.14 -32.62
N LYS A 434 22.80 -42.47 -32.82
CA LYS A 434 23.80 -43.22 -33.64
C LYS A 434 23.64 -44.77 -33.55
N MET A 435 24.02 -45.54 -34.61
CA MET A 435 24.51 -46.98 -34.63
C MET A 435 23.57 -48.09 -34.07
N GLU A 436 23.68 -49.42 -34.30
CA GLU A 436 24.30 -50.39 -35.27
C GLU A 436 23.68 -51.81 -34.98
N GLY A 437 23.78 -52.90 -35.76
CA GLY A 437 24.38 -53.19 -37.07
C GLY A 437 24.75 -54.69 -37.27
N GLN A 438 24.72 -55.23 -38.52
CA GLN A 438 25.28 -56.54 -39.00
C GLN A 438 24.57 -57.87 -38.56
N LEU A 439 24.66 -59.07 -39.19
CA LEU A 439 24.98 -59.62 -40.55
C LEU A 439 24.65 -61.15 -40.63
N PHE A 440 23.88 -61.65 -41.63
CA PHE A 440 23.99 -62.99 -42.33
C PHE A 440 23.92 -64.38 -41.58
N PRO A 441 23.90 -65.58 -42.24
CA PRO A 441 23.16 -66.04 -43.46
C PRO A 441 22.67 -67.56 -43.43
N ASN A 442 22.22 -68.10 -44.59
CA ASN A 442 22.13 -69.53 -45.05
C ASN A 442 21.01 -70.44 -44.48
N HIS A 443 20.53 -71.54 -45.11
CA HIS A 443 20.87 -72.31 -46.36
C HIS A 443 19.61 -73.09 -46.90
N ASP A 444 19.58 -73.42 -48.21
CA ASP A 444 19.07 -74.64 -48.96
C ASP A 444 17.80 -75.44 -48.51
N GLU A 445 16.96 -76.11 -49.35
CA GLU A 445 16.76 -76.23 -50.82
C GLU A 445 15.44 -77.01 -51.15
N ALA A 446 14.89 -76.82 -52.38
CA ALA A 446 14.17 -77.80 -53.25
C ALA A 446 12.60 -77.83 -53.42
N ASP A 447 12.22 -78.03 -54.71
CA ASP A 447 11.01 -78.67 -55.27
C ASP A 447 9.59 -78.01 -55.21
N ALA A 448 9.36 -76.95 -56.00
CA ALA A 448 8.09 -76.78 -56.76
C ALA A 448 8.15 -75.74 -57.92
N CYS A 449 7.56 -76.07 -59.08
CA CYS A 449 7.13 -75.14 -60.17
C CYS A 449 8.03 -73.93 -60.51
N GLU A 450 9.34 -74.14 -60.54
CA GLU A 450 10.40 -73.13 -60.61
C GLU A 450 10.36 -72.21 -61.85
N ALA A 451 11.20 -71.14 -61.82
CA ALA A 451 11.99 -70.60 -62.94
C ALA A 451 12.00 -69.00 -63.30
N ARG A 452 11.59 -68.43 -64.49
CA ARG A 452 12.44 -67.59 -65.56
C ARG A 452 11.23 -66.67 -66.22
N ASP A 453 11.45 -65.44 -66.76
CA ASP A 453 10.76 -64.73 -67.90
C ASP A 453 9.23 -64.86 -68.11
N ASN A 454 8.42 -63.79 -68.16
CA ASN A 454 8.77 -62.40 -68.49
C ASN A 454 7.84 -61.43 -67.73
N PHE A 455 8.28 -60.98 -66.55
CA PHE A 455 7.53 -60.04 -65.71
C PHE A 455 7.71 -58.59 -66.21
N GLY A 456 6.64 -58.05 -66.77
CA GLY A 456 6.48 -56.64 -67.14
C GLY A 456 5.61 -55.91 -66.14
N ILE A 457 6.18 -55.52 -64.99
CA ILE A 457 5.69 -54.40 -64.19
C ILE A 457 6.42 -53.16 -64.72
N ASP A 458 5.68 -52.08 -64.96
CA ASP A 458 6.22 -50.82 -65.50
C ASP A 458 6.64 -49.89 -64.35
N ALA A 459 7.56 -50.40 -63.52
CA ALA A 459 8.15 -49.76 -62.34
C ALA A 459 9.63 -50.19 -62.22
N PRO A 460 10.49 -49.46 -61.49
CA PRO A 460 11.88 -49.90 -61.26
C PRO A 460 11.90 -51.30 -60.62
N LYS A 461 12.73 -52.19 -61.16
CA LYS A 461 12.62 -53.65 -60.96
C LYS A 461 13.21 -54.18 -59.64
N ASP A 462 13.56 -53.29 -58.72
CA ASP A 462 14.21 -53.63 -57.46
C ASP A 462 13.21 -53.38 -56.30
N ASN A 463 13.07 -54.37 -55.40
CA ASN A 463 12.16 -54.37 -54.23
C ASN A 463 10.64 -54.51 -54.50
N ILE A 464 10.22 -55.51 -55.29
CA ILE A 464 8.87 -56.10 -55.17
C ILE A 464 9.02 -57.60 -54.89
N TYR A 465 8.42 -58.06 -53.79
CA TYR A 465 8.42 -59.44 -53.34
C TYR A 465 7.00 -60.01 -53.39
N ILE A 466 6.87 -61.29 -53.70
CA ILE A 466 5.59 -62.02 -53.73
C ILE A 466 5.76 -63.28 -52.89
N ARG A 467 4.90 -63.48 -51.89
CA ARG A 467 4.88 -64.68 -51.05
C ARG A 467 3.48 -65.27 -50.92
N ALA A 468 3.41 -66.50 -50.40
CA ALA A 468 2.21 -67.10 -49.85
C ALA A 468 2.52 -67.54 -48.41
N ASP A 469 1.68 -67.17 -47.46
CA ASP A 469 1.92 -67.28 -46.00
C ASP A 469 1.05 -68.35 -45.34
N GLY A 470 0.65 -69.38 -46.10
CA GLY A 470 -0.25 -70.44 -45.62
C GLY A 470 -1.72 -70.02 -45.42
N THR A 471 -1.99 -68.76 -45.04
CA THR A 471 -3.33 -68.18 -44.85
C THR A 471 -3.93 -67.63 -46.15
N HIS A 472 -3.17 -66.84 -46.91
CA HIS A 472 -3.66 -66.06 -48.03
C HIS A 472 -3.41 -66.75 -49.39
N ALA A 473 -4.02 -66.22 -50.45
CA ALA A 473 -3.87 -66.70 -51.82
C ALA A 473 -2.63 -66.10 -52.49
N LEU A 474 -2.34 -64.83 -52.18
CA LEU A 474 -1.15 -64.11 -52.62
C LEU A 474 -0.89 -62.95 -51.64
N VAL A 475 0.37 -62.66 -51.35
CA VAL A 475 0.79 -61.42 -50.66
C VAL A 475 1.88 -60.76 -51.50
N VAL A 476 1.72 -59.47 -51.78
CA VAL A 476 2.68 -58.66 -52.55
C VAL A 476 3.21 -57.55 -51.65
N GLU A 477 4.51 -57.54 -51.42
CA GLU A 477 5.20 -56.55 -50.57
C GLU A 477 6.16 -55.71 -51.42
N GLY A 478 6.15 -54.39 -51.24
CA GLY A 478 6.97 -53.46 -52.02
C GLY A 478 7.71 -52.42 -51.18
N HIS A 479 8.93 -52.07 -51.60
CA HIS A 479 9.68 -50.95 -51.03
C HIS A 479 10.08 -49.96 -52.13
N ALA A 480 9.11 -49.13 -52.48
CA ALA A 480 9.19 -48.02 -53.42
C ALA A 480 8.78 -46.72 -52.70
N PRO A 481 9.24 -45.52 -53.14
CA PRO A 481 8.94 -44.27 -52.44
C PRO A 481 7.42 -44.00 -52.40
N LYS A 482 6.91 -43.71 -51.20
CA LYS A 482 5.51 -43.43 -50.82
C LYS A 482 4.49 -43.43 -51.96
N LEU A 483 3.65 -44.47 -51.99
CA LEU A 483 2.38 -44.47 -52.70
C LEU A 483 1.56 -43.23 -52.33
N SER A 484 0.91 -42.65 -53.33
CA SER A 484 0.04 -41.48 -53.21
C SER A 484 -1.42 -41.87 -53.35
N ALA A 485 -2.32 -41.11 -52.73
CA ALA A 485 -3.77 -41.36 -52.83
C ALA A 485 -4.22 -41.35 -54.30
N GLY A 486 -4.85 -42.43 -54.75
CA GLY A 486 -5.27 -42.65 -56.14
C GLY A 486 -4.28 -43.42 -57.03
N ASP A 487 -3.09 -43.81 -56.53
CA ASP A 487 -2.19 -44.73 -57.25
C ASP A 487 -2.87 -46.08 -57.52
N VAL A 488 -2.51 -46.71 -58.66
CA VAL A 488 -3.12 -47.96 -59.13
C VAL A 488 -2.10 -49.08 -59.20
N ILE A 489 -2.27 -50.11 -58.35
CA ILE A 489 -1.44 -51.32 -58.33
C ILE A 489 -2.13 -52.38 -59.19
N ARG A 490 -1.57 -52.67 -60.37
CA ARG A 490 -2.09 -53.68 -61.31
C ARG A 490 -1.40 -55.03 -61.11
N VAL A 491 -2.14 -56.01 -60.59
CA VAL A 491 -1.67 -57.38 -60.37
C VAL A 491 -2.19 -58.30 -61.48
N LYS A 492 -1.34 -59.24 -61.93
CA LYS A 492 -1.64 -60.17 -63.03
C LYS A 492 -1.79 -61.58 -62.48
N VAL A 493 -2.96 -62.19 -62.65
CA VAL A 493 -3.33 -63.46 -61.99
C VAL A 493 -3.66 -64.54 -63.03
N PHE A 494 -3.38 -65.79 -62.69
CA PHE A 494 -3.70 -66.98 -63.49
C PHE A 494 -4.69 -67.86 -62.72
N PHE A 495 -5.78 -68.26 -63.36
CA PHE A 495 -6.84 -69.05 -62.71
C PHE A 495 -6.73 -70.56 -63.00
N GLY A 496 -6.99 -71.36 -61.97
CA GLY A 496 -7.48 -72.74 -62.11
C GLY A 496 -8.98 -72.76 -62.45
N GLU A 497 -9.57 -73.94 -62.64
CA GLU A 497 -10.82 -74.13 -63.40
C GLU A 497 -12.13 -73.54 -62.80
N GLU A 498 -12.11 -72.88 -61.63
CA GLU A 498 -13.27 -72.18 -61.05
C GLU A 498 -12.89 -70.77 -60.56
N PRO A 499 -13.60 -69.69 -60.97
CA PRO A 499 -13.42 -68.35 -60.41
C PRO A 499 -14.14 -68.23 -59.06
N GLY A 500 -13.50 -67.57 -58.11
CA GLY A 500 -14.13 -67.06 -56.88
C GLY A 500 -13.96 -65.54 -56.80
N GLU A 501 -14.73 -64.90 -55.92
CA GLU A 501 -14.48 -63.51 -55.52
C GLU A 501 -13.38 -63.49 -54.45
N PHE A 502 -12.50 -62.49 -54.52
CA PHE A 502 -11.36 -62.31 -53.62
C PHE A 502 -11.39 -60.89 -53.06
N ALA A 503 -11.34 -60.76 -51.73
CA ALA A 503 -11.08 -59.47 -51.08
C ALA A 503 -9.56 -59.22 -51.00
N ALA A 504 -9.19 -57.94 -50.94
CA ALA A 504 -7.81 -57.53 -50.71
C ALA A 504 -7.72 -56.37 -49.71
N GLU A 505 -6.69 -56.42 -48.88
CA GLU A 505 -6.39 -55.45 -47.82
C GLU A 505 -5.01 -54.82 -48.07
N THR A 506 -4.84 -53.56 -47.68
CA THR A 506 -3.60 -52.81 -47.87
C THR A 506 -3.13 -52.15 -46.58
N ASP A 507 -1.90 -52.44 -46.17
CA ASP A 507 -1.26 -51.82 -45.00
C ASP A 507 0.04 -51.08 -45.42
N THR A 508 0.34 -49.98 -44.73
CA THR A 508 1.52 -49.13 -44.93
C THR A 508 2.11 -48.69 -43.60
N ASN A 509 3.31 -49.20 -43.29
CA ASN A 509 3.98 -48.86 -42.04
C ASN A 509 4.76 -47.52 -42.11
N GLU A 510 5.12 -46.99 -40.93
CA GLU A 510 5.87 -45.73 -40.77
C GLU A 510 7.23 -45.69 -41.50
N HIS A 511 7.74 -46.85 -41.95
CA HIS A 511 9.01 -46.98 -42.66
C HIS A 511 8.87 -47.06 -44.19
N GLY A 512 7.65 -46.92 -44.74
CA GLY A 512 7.43 -46.84 -46.18
C GLY A 512 7.53 -48.19 -46.91
N TYR A 513 7.10 -49.26 -46.25
CA TYR A 513 6.77 -50.52 -46.89
C TYR A 513 5.26 -50.60 -47.08
N TRP A 514 4.82 -51.19 -48.19
CA TRP A 514 3.40 -51.46 -48.45
C TRP A 514 3.18 -52.95 -48.71
N THR A 515 2.04 -53.46 -48.25
CA THR A 515 1.62 -54.86 -48.41
C THR A 515 0.23 -54.89 -49.04
N VAL A 516 0.04 -55.72 -50.07
CA VAL A 516 -1.28 -56.06 -50.63
C VAL A 516 -1.53 -57.54 -50.39
N THR A 517 -2.52 -57.85 -49.57
CA THR A 517 -2.91 -59.23 -49.21
C THR A 517 -4.16 -59.63 -50.00
N ILE A 518 -4.19 -60.84 -50.59
CA ILE A 518 -5.34 -61.38 -51.33
C ILE A 518 -5.86 -62.63 -50.63
N ASN A 519 -7.08 -62.57 -50.08
CA ASN A 519 -7.61 -63.58 -49.17
C ASN A 519 -8.16 -64.82 -49.91
N ARG A 520 -7.97 -66.04 -49.37
CA ARG A 520 -8.50 -67.27 -49.99
C ARG A 520 -10.03 -67.32 -49.91
N PRO A 521 -10.72 -67.87 -50.92
CA PRO A 521 -12.16 -68.09 -50.85
C PRO A 521 -12.49 -69.09 -49.70
N PRO A 522 -13.54 -68.85 -48.90
CA PRO A 522 -13.83 -69.68 -47.72
C PRO A 522 -14.02 -71.16 -48.04
N GLY A 523 -13.36 -72.04 -47.28
CA GLY A 523 -13.68 -73.47 -47.21
C GLY A 523 -12.81 -74.45 -48.02
N LYS A 524 -11.74 -74.02 -48.71
CA LYS A 524 -10.76 -74.95 -49.34
C LYS A 524 -9.45 -75.00 -48.53
N THR A 525 -9.30 -76.03 -47.70
CA THR A 525 -8.05 -76.38 -46.98
C THR A 525 -7.35 -77.56 -47.64
N GLY A 526 -6.12 -77.38 -48.13
CA GLY A 526 -5.33 -78.45 -48.73
C GLY A 526 -4.02 -77.96 -49.34
N GLY A 527 -2.90 -78.55 -48.89
CA GLY A 527 -1.53 -78.17 -49.25
C GLY A 527 -0.87 -77.32 -48.17
N GLU A 528 0.05 -77.94 -47.41
CA GLU A 528 0.94 -77.22 -46.50
C GLU A 528 2.02 -76.50 -47.32
N PHE A 529 1.90 -75.19 -47.46
CA PHE A 529 3.05 -74.32 -47.75
C PHE A 529 3.66 -73.89 -46.42
N LYS A 530 4.99 -73.88 -46.32
CA LYS A 530 5.72 -73.41 -45.14
C LYS A 530 6.14 -71.95 -45.32
N ASP A 531 6.26 -71.23 -44.21
CA ASP A 531 6.66 -69.83 -44.21
C ASP A 531 8.08 -69.60 -44.77
N ASN A 532 8.27 -68.44 -45.41
CA ASN A 532 9.56 -67.86 -45.82
C ASN A 532 10.40 -68.56 -46.92
N GLU A 533 9.77 -69.25 -47.87
CA GLU A 533 10.41 -69.61 -49.14
C GLU A 533 9.98 -68.70 -50.31
N TYR A 534 10.94 -68.33 -51.17
CA TYR A 534 10.71 -67.54 -52.39
C TYR A 534 10.64 -68.46 -53.62
N TYR A 535 9.58 -68.34 -54.41
CA TYR A 535 9.36 -69.12 -55.64
C TYR A 535 9.37 -68.20 -56.88
N VAL A 536 9.97 -68.67 -57.98
CA VAL A 536 10.02 -68.01 -59.31
C VAL A 536 9.49 -69.01 -60.36
N ILE A 537 9.09 -68.62 -61.60
CA ILE A 537 8.30 -69.51 -62.52
C ILE A 537 8.65 -69.39 -64.05
N TYR A 538 9.48 -70.28 -64.69
CA TYR A 538 9.87 -70.30 -66.16
C TYR A 538 8.83 -71.14 -66.93
N ALA A 539 7.58 -70.66 -67.01
CA ALA A 539 6.46 -71.40 -67.61
C ALA A 539 6.63 -71.61 -69.14
N LYS A 540 7.26 -72.72 -69.54
CA LYS A 540 7.35 -73.13 -70.94
C LYS A 540 6.00 -73.67 -71.43
N ALA A 541 5.39 -72.98 -72.38
CA ALA A 541 4.06 -73.30 -72.89
C ALA A 541 4.02 -74.60 -73.72
N ASP A 542 3.05 -75.48 -73.42
CA ASP A 542 2.45 -76.43 -74.38
C ASP A 542 1.12 -77.05 -73.86
N LYS A 543 0.29 -76.24 -73.18
CA LYS A 543 -1.13 -76.58 -72.88
C LYS A 543 -2.05 -75.35 -73.08
N PRO A 544 -3.22 -75.49 -73.72
CA PRO A 544 -4.07 -74.36 -74.11
C PRO A 544 -5.07 -73.90 -73.03
N SER A 545 -4.87 -74.27 -71.75
CA SER A 545 -5.89 -74.18 -70.69
C SER A 545 -5.67 -73.10 -69.62
N CYS A 546 -4.64 -72.26 -69.75
CA CYS A 546 -4.39 -71.16 -68.81
C CYS A 546 -5.01 -69.85 -69.35
N ARG A 547 -5.98 -69.28 -68.63
CA ARG A 547 -6.48 -67.91 -68.86
C ARG A 547 -5.79 -66.93 -67.91
N THR A 548 -5.61 -65.69 -68.35
CA THR A 548 -4.91 -64.64 -67.61
C THR A 548 -5.74 -63.37 -67.59
N GLU A 549 -5.91 -62.79 -66.42
CA GLU A 549 -6.65 -61.55 -66.21
C GLU A 549 -5.84 -60.59 -65.31
N TYR A 550 -6.26 -59.33 -65.25
CA TYR A 550 -5.59 -58.27 -64.49
C TYR A 550 -6.58 -57.67 -63.49
N VAL A 551 -6.13 -57.44 -62.25
CA VAL A 551 -6.89 -56.78 -61.20
C VAL A 551 -6.18 -55.48 -60.83
N ASP A 552 -6.93 -54.38 -60.80
CA ASP A 552 -6.44 -53.03 -60.48
C ASP A 552 -6.90 -52.63 -59.08
N PHE A 553 -5.97 -52.54 -58.13
CA PHE A 553 -6.22 -52.01 -56.79
C PHE A 553 -5.92 -50.51 -56.75
N ARG A 554 -6.68 -49.75 -55.96
CA ARG A 554 -6.47 -48.31 -55.73
C ARG A 554 -6.04 -48.08 -54.30
N VAL A 555 -5.04 -47.23 -54.11
CA VAL A 555 -4.58 -46.82 -52.78
C VAL A 555 -5.43 -45.65 -52.30
N ASP A 556 -6.13 -45.81 -51.17
CA ASP A 556 -6.81 -44.71 -50.48
C ASP A 556 -6.17 -44.44 -49.12
N LEU A 557 -6.00 -43.15 -48.83
CA LEU A 557 -5.33 -42.59 -47.65
C LEU A 557 -6.06 -41.31 -47.20
N THR A 558 -7.39 -41.27 -47.41
CA THR A 558 -8.21 -40.05 -47.30
C THR A 558 -9.21 -40.16 -46.15
N PRO A 559 -8.87 -39.74 -44.92
CA PRO A 559 -9.78 -39.86 -43.78
C PRO A 559 -11.12 -39.12 -44.01
N PRO A 560 -12.26 -39.79 -43.78
CA PRO A 560 -13.58 -39.29 -44.15
C PRO A 560 -13.94 -37.99 -43.43
N ASP A 561 -14.61 -37.07 -44.12
CA ASP A 561 -15.00 -35.78 -43.54
C ASP A 561 -16.10 -35.90 -42.47
N ILE A 562 -16.16 -34.90 -41.58
CA ILE A 562 -17.18 -34.82 -40.53
C ILE A 562 -17.79 -33.42 -40.57
N VAL A 563 -19.10 -33.37 -40.80
CA VAL A 563 -19.91 -32.15 -40.88
C VAL A 563 -20.99 -32.20 -39.81
N PHE A 564 -20.99 -31.22 -38.91
CA PHE A 564 -22.08 -31.04 -37.94
C PHE A 564 -23.23 -30.23 -38.57
N ASN A 565 -24.35 -30.90 -38.82
CA ASN A 565 -25.56 -30.36 -39.44
C ASN A 565 -26.46 -29.62 -38.45
N VAL A 566 -26.59 -30.15 -37.22
CA VAL A 566 -27.33 -29.53 -36.11
C VAL A 566 -26.45 -29.50 -34.87
N LYS A 567 -26.49 -28.36 -34.17
CA LYS A 567 -25.74 -28.05 -32.94
C LYS A 567 -26.69 -27.36 -31.95
N PRO A 568 -26.56 -27.56 -30.63
CA PRO A 568 -27.32 -26.80 -29.65
C PRO A 568 -26.85 -25.34 -29.58
N ILE A 569 -27.61 -24.50 -28.87
CA ILE A 569 -27.22 -23.12 -28.55
C ILE A 569 -26.03 -23.18 -27.58
N LEU A 570 -25.10 -22.23 -27.68
CA LEU A 570 -23.85 -22.22 -26.90
C LEU A 570 -24.05 -22.08 -25.38
N VAL A 571 -25.19 -21.55 -24.95
CA VAL A 571 -25.70 -21.58 -23.57
C VAL A 571 -27.16 -22.04 -23.64
N SER A 572 -27.57 -22.93 -22.74
CA SER A 572 -28.90 -23.58 -22.77
C SER A 572 -29.55 -23.60 -21.38
N ASP A 573 -30.83 -23.21 -21.33
CA ASP A 573 -31.74 -23.36 -20.18
C ASP A 573 -32.16 -24.81 -19.93
N SER A 574 -31.78 -25.72 -20.84
CA SER A 574 -32.19 -27.12 -20.82
C SER A 574 -31.00 -28.07 -20.92
N LYS A 575 -31.05 -29.12 -20.08
CA LYS A 575 -30.12 -30.25 -20.10
C LYS A 575 -30.34 -31.20 -21.28
N SER A 576 -31.42 -31.06 -22.04
CA SER A 576 -31.73 -31.91 -23.20
C SER A 576 -31.17 -31.29 -24.49
N THR A 577 -30.07 -31.83 -25.03
CA THR A 577 -29.49 -31.35 -26.30
C THR A 577 -29.56 -32.38 -27.43
N VAL A 578 -29.43 -31.91 -28.66
CA VAL A 578 -29.42 -32.73 -29.89
C VAL A 578 -28.26 -32.31 -30.79
N PHE A 579 -27.54 -33.30 -31.30
CA PHE A 579 -26.54 -33.15 -32.35
C PHE A 579 -26.97 -33.97 -33.57
N GLU A 580 -26.76 -33.44 -34.77
CA GLU A 580 -26.85 -34.21 -36.00
C GLU A 580 -25.59 -33.95 -36.83
N PHE A 581 -24.99 -34.99 -37.38
CA PHE A 581 -23.76 -34.92 -38.17
C PHE A 581 -23.77 -35.96 -39.30
N SER A 582 -22.86 -35.79 -40.25
CA SER A 582 -22.69 -36.69 -41.40
C SER A 582 -21.28 -36.58 -41.97
N SER A 583 -20.92 -37.54 -42.82
CA SER A 583 -19.83 -37.42 -43.79
C SER A 583 -20.42 -37.17 -45.19
N THR A 584 -19.66 -36.54 -46.08
CA THR A 584 -19.91 -36.52 -47.53
C THR A 584 -19.13 -37.60 -48.27
N SER A 585 -18.16 -38.23 -47.61
CA SER A 585 -17.48 -39.46 -48.03
C SER A 585 -18.45 -40.64 -48.09
N GLY A 586 -18.30 -41.51 -49.10
CA GLY A 586 -19.27 -42.58 -49.42
C GLY A 586 -18.93 -43.94 -48.82
N ASP A 587 -17.94 -43.96 -47.94
CA ASP A 587 -17.05 -45.08 -47.60
C ASP A 587 -16.85 -45.22 -46.08
N VAL A 588 -17.56 -44.41 -45.28
CA VAL A 588 -17.54 -44.47 -43.81
C VAL A 588 -18.14 -45.78 -43.32
N GLU A 589 -17.32 -46.58 -42.67
CA GLU A 589 -17.73 -47.83 -42.03
C GLU A 589 -18.42 -47.57 -40.68
N LYS A 590 -17.85 -46.68 -39.86
CA LYS A 590 -18.44 -46.31 -38.58
C LYS A 590 -18.18 -44.86 -38.16
N PHE A 591 -19.06 -44.39 -37.28
CA PHE A 591 -18.83 -43.23 -36.43
C PHE A 591 -18.70 -43.69 -34.97
N GLU A 592 -17.84 -43.01 -34.22
CA GLU A 592 -17.67 -43.17 -32.77
C GLU A 592 -17.79 -41.79 -32.10
N CYS A 593 -18.37 -41.74 -30.91
CA CYS A 593 -18.93 -40.54 -30.30
C CYS A 593 -18.39 -40.37 -28.88
N ALA A 594 -17.74 -39.24 -28.59
CA ALA A 594 -17.11 -38.98 -27.29
C ALA A 594 -17.73 -37.76 -26.60
N ARG A 595 -17.88 -37.87 -25.27
CA ARG A 595 -18.61 -36.92 -24.41
C ARG A 595 -17.89 -36.71 -23.09
N GLY A 596 -17.92 -35.48 -22.55
CA GLY A 596 -17.35 -35.19 -21.25
C GLY A 596 -17.49 -33.73 -20.82
N ILE A 597 -16.72 -33.35 -19.80
CA ILE A 597 -16.58 -31.97 -19.32
C ILE A 597 -15.36 -31.34 -20.00
N ALA A 598 -15.31 -30.01 -20.14
CA ALA A 598 -14.28 -29.31 -20.91
C ALA A 598 -12.81 -29.55 -20.49
N ASP A 599 -12.57 -29.93 -19.24
CA ASP A 599 -11.23 -30.21 -18.70
C ASP A 599 -10.79 -31.69 -18.83
N ASP A 600 -11.61 -32.57 -19.43
CA ASP A 600 -11.28 -33.98 -19.56
C ASP A 600 -10.31 -34.25 -20.73
N ALA A 601 -9.09 -34.66 -20.39
CA ALA A 601 -8.05 -35.03 -21.34
C ALA A 601 -8.27 -36.44 -21.96
N THR A 602 -9.21 -37.22 -21.43
CA THR A 602 -9.44 -38.64 -21.70
C THR A 602 -10.89 -38.89 -22.12
N LEU A 603 -11.29 -38.24 -23.21
CA LEU A 603 -12.60 -38.44 -23.83
C LEU A 603 -12.64 -39.78 -24.57
N ASP A 604 -13.15 -40.83 -23.92
CA ASP A 604 -13.44 -42.13 -24.51
C ASP A 604 -14.50 -42.01 -25.63
N PHE A 605 -14.33 -42.80 -26.70
CA PHE A 605 -15.20 -42.84 -27.87
C PHE A 605 -16.08 -44.10 -27.86
N ASP A 606 -17.40 -43.93 -27.72
CA ASP A 606 -18.40 -45.01 -27.77
C ASP A 606 -18.90 -45.21 -29.22
N GLU A 607 -19.14 -46.44 -29.70
CA GLU A 607 -19.73 -46.68 -31.04
C GLU A 607 -21.18 -46.16 -31.13
N CYS A 608 -21.45 -45.36 -32.18
CA CYS A 608 -22.70 -44.59 -32.33
C CYS A 608 -23.87 -45.45 -32.85
N TYR A 609 -24.32 -46.45 -32.07
CA TYR A 609 -25.39 -47.40 -32.46
C TYR A 609 -26.76 -46.77 -32.76
N ASP A 610 -27.38 -47.18 -33.87
CA ASP A 610 -28.79 -46.94 -34.22
C ASP A 610 -29.61 -48.24 -34.02
N PRO A 611 -30.69 -48.24 -33.20
CA PRO A 611 -31.57 -49.40 -33.06
C PRO A 611 -32.51 -49.69 -34.25
N ILE A 612 -32.62 -48.80 -35.25
CA ILE A 612 -33.71 -48.81 -36.24
C ILE A 612 -33.27 -48.45 -37.68
N LEU A 613 -32.40 -49.26 -38.31
CA LEU A 613 -32.66 -49.88 -39.64
C LEU A 613 -31.45 -50.62 -40.23
N SER A 614 -31.73 -51.71 -40.97
CA SER A 614 -30.73 -52.53 -41.67
C SER A 614 -30.68 -52.26 -43.18
N SER A 615 -30.02 -51.16 -43.61
CA SER A 615 -29.56 -50.99 -45.00
C SER A 615 -28.68 -49.74 -45.17
N CYS A 616 -27.49 -49.88 -45.75
CA CYS A 616 -26.62 -48.76 -46.08
C CYS A 616 -27.11 -48.02 -47.35
N ALA A 617 -27.86 -46.93 -47.20
CA ALA A 617 -28.15 -45.98 -48.27
C ALA A 617 -28.59 -44.61 -47.72
N ALA A 618 -27.80 -43.56 -47.98
CA ALA A 618 -27.94 -42.18 -47.49
C ALA A 618 -27.79 -42.00 -45.95
N GLY A 619 -26.84 -41.15 -45.55
CA GLY A 619 -26.42 -41.05 -44.15
C GLY A 619 -27.28 -40.13 -43.28
N TYR A 620 -27.81 -40.70 -42.19
CA TYR A 620 -28.30 -39.97 -41.00
C TYR A 620 -28.04 -40.82 -39.74
N LEU A 621 -26.76 -41.06 -39.39
CA LEU A 621 -26.45 -41.77 -38.15
C LEU A 621 -26.76 -40.88 -36.94
N ARG A 622 -27.67 -41.37 -36.10
CA ARG A 622 -27.93 -40.83 -34.77
C ARG A 622 -27.30 -41.76 -33.75
N CYS A 623 -26.32 -41.27 -33.01
CA CYS A 623 -25.77 -41.97 -31.86
C CYS A 623 -26.83 -42.16 -30.77
N GLY A 624 -27.17 -43.41 -30.47
CA GLY A 624 -27.78 -43.85 -29.21
C GLY A 624 -29.20 -43.32 -28.94
N ALA A 625 -30.18 -44.21 -28.84
CA ALA A 625 -31.56 -43.86 -28.51
C ALA A 625 -31.78 -43.56 -27.00
N ASP A 626 -30.97 -42.67 -26.43
CA ASP A 626 -31.19 -42.03 -25.13
C ASP A 626 -30.84 -40.54 -25.22
N ARG A 627 -31.62 -39.67 -24.58
CA ARG A 627 -31.40 -38.22 -24.67
C ARG A 627 -30.12 -37.83 -23.93
N PHE A 628 -29.19 -37.15 -24.61
CA PHE A 628 -28.05 -36.54 -23.93
C PHE A 628 -28.57 -35.58 -22.86
N THR A 629 -28.38 -35.98 -21.61
CA THR A 629 -28.70 -35.19 -20.43
C THR A 629 -27.41 -34.55 -19.96
N ALA A 630 -27.23 -33.30 -20.37
CA ALA A 630 -26.07 -32.49 -20.00
C ALA A 630 -25.97 -32.30 -18.48
N LEU A 631 -24.74 -32.15 -18.00
CA LEU A 631 -24.45 -31.68 -16.65
C LEU A 631 -24.48 -30.14 -16.61
N GLU A 632 -24.51 -29.54 -15.43
CA GLU A 632 -24.34 -28.08 -15.30
C GLU A 632 -22.97 -27.64 -15.82
N GLY A 633 -22.89 -26.45 -16.40
CA GLY A 633 -21.65 -25.86 -16.91
C GLY A 633 -21.21 -26.43 -18.26
N PHE A 634 -19.89 -26.48 -18.50
CA PHE A 634 -19.32 -26.75 -19.82
C PHE A 634 -19.28 -28.24 -20.17
N ASN A 635 -20.09 -28.61 -21.16
CA ASN A 635 -20.16 -29.93 -21.76
C ASN A 635 -19.39 -29.94 -23.10
N VAL A 636 -18.78 -31.08 -23.46
CA VAL A 636 -18.02 -31.28 -24.70
C VAL A 636 -18.53 -32.50 -25.47
N PHE A 637 -18.61 -32.36 -26.78
CA PHE A 637 -18.91 -33.43 -27.73
C PHE A 637 -17.86 -33.49 -28.85
N LYS A 638 -17.43 -34.70 -29.21
CA LYS A 638 -16.57 -35.00 -30.38
C LYS A 638 -17.14 -36.20 -31.13
N VAL A 639 -16.88 -36.23 -32.43
CA VAL A 639 -17.18 -37.37 -33.32
C VAL A 639 -15.89 -37.83 -33.96
N LYS A 640 -15.67 -39.15 -34.05
CA LYS A 640 -14.67 -39.78 -34.90
C LYS A 640 -15.39 -40.53 -36.03
N ALA A 641 -14.79 -40.57 -37.20
CA ALA A 641 -15.26 -41.34 -38.36
C ALA A 641 -14.11 -42.20 -38.89
N THR A 642 -14.44 -43.42 -39.29
CA THR A 642 -13.49 -44.42 -39.82
C THR A 642 -14.05 -44.99 -41.12
N ASP A 643 -13.26 -45.02 -42.19
CA ASP A 643 -13.65 -45.63 -43.47
C ASP A 643 -13.43 -47.15 -43.51
N HIS A 644 -13.94 -47.81 -44.55
CA HIS A 644 -13.76 -49.26 -44.80
C HIS A 644 -12.31 -49.72 -45.04
N VAL A 645 -11.33 -48.82 -45.01
CA VAL A 645 -9.87 -49.11 -45.12
C VAL A 645 -9.15 -48.80 -43.80
N GLY A 646 -9.85 -48.26 -42.80
CA GLY A 646 -9.32 -47.91 -41.48
C GLY A 646 -8.78 -46.48 -41.34
N ASN A 647 -8.96 -45.59 -42.33
CA ASN A 647 -8.53 -44.20 -42.19
C ASN A 647 -9.43 -43.47 -41.18
N GLU A 648 -8.86 -42.97 -40.08
CA GLU A 648 -9.61 -42.30 -39.01
C GLU A 648 -9.51 -40.77 -39.06
N LYS A 649 -10.62 -40.09 -38.72
CA LYS A 649 -10.66 -38.64 -38.50
C LYS A 649 -11.45 -38.29 -37.26
N VAL A 650 -10.89 -37.42 -36.41
CA VAL A 650 -11.59 -36.86 -35.23
C VAL A 650 -12.03 -35.43 -35.52
N SER A 651 -13.25 -35.07 -35.11
CA SER A 651 -13.78 -33.72 -35.21
C SER A 651 -13.09 -32.77 -34.23
N ASN A 652 -13.12 -31.47 -34.54
CA ASN A 652 -12.94 -30.45 -33.50
C ASN A 652 -14.01 -30.66 -32.40
N ALA A 653 -13.65 -30.34 -31.16
CA ALA A 653 -14.59 -30.34 -30.05
C ALA A 653 -15.68 -29.29 -30.29
N PHE A 654 -16.94 -29.67 -30.08
CA PHE A 654 -18.01 -28.71 -29.84
C PHE A 654 -18.21 -28.57 -28.33
N ILE A 655 -18.24 -27.33 -27.85
CA ILE A 655 -18.34 -26.98 -26.43
C ILE A 655 -19.56 -26.09 -26.24
N TRP A 656 -20.36 -26.36 -25.20
CA TRP A 656 -21.50 -25.52 -24.81
C TRP A 656 -21.71 -25.55 -23.30
N GLU A 657 -22.42 -24.55 -22.81
CA GLU A 657 -22.77 -24.36 -21.41
C GLU A 657 -24.25 -24.74 -21.17
N VAL A 658 -24.54 -25.36 -20.04
CA VAL A 658 -25.92 -25.56 -19.57
C VAL A 658 -26.08 -24.96 -18.19
N ASP A 659 -27.00 -24.01 -18.08
CA ASP A 659 -27.36 -23.30 -16.86
C ASP A 659 -28.86 -23.45 -16.66
N THR A 660 -29.24 -24.09 -15.56
CA THR A 660 -30.64 -24.29 -15.14
C THR A 660 -30.95 -23.55 -13.84
N SER A 661 -30.09 -22.61 -13.46
CA SER A 661 -30.18 -21.87 -12.21
C SER A 661 -30.93 -20.55 -12.38
N VAL A 662 -31.87 -20.27 -11.46
CA VAL A 662 -32.51 -18.95 -11.38
C VAL A 662 -31.71 -18.11 -10.40
N GLN A 663 -31.20 -16.99 -10.87
CA GLN A 663 -30.36 -16.09 -10.08
C GLN A 663 -31.18 -15.16 -9.18
N ALA A 664 -30.73 -14.96 -7.95
CA ALA A 664 -31.22 -13.95 -7.03
C ALA A 664 -30.25 -12.77 -6.95
N VAL A 665 -30.75 -11.53 -7.00
CA VAL A 665 -29.94 -10.32 -6.88
C VAL A 665 -29.98 -9.81 -5.43
N VAL A 666 -29.10 -10.37 -4.59
CA VAL A 666 -28.95 -9.96 -3.20
C VAL A 666 -28.37 -8.54 -3.15
N PHE A 667 -29.21 -7.54 -2.89
CA PHE A 667 -28.77 -6.18 -2.63
C PHE A 667 -27.97 -6.15 -1.31
N GLN A 668 -26.76 -5.59 -1.33
CA GLN A 668 -25.95 -5.45 -0.11
C GLN A 668 -26.04 -4.01 0.40
N ARG A 669 -26.59 -3.84 1.61
CA ARG A 669 -26.87 -2.52 2.16
C ARG A 669 -25.58 -1.73 2.41
N PRO A 670 -25.57 -0.41 2.12
CA PRO A 670 -24.45 0.45 2.43
C PRO A 670 -24.40 0.74 3.93
N SER A 671 -23.45 0.08 4.61
CA SER A 671 -23.22 0.14 6.07
C SER A 671 -24.27 -0.61 6.92
N VAL A 672 -24.13 -0.54 8.25
CA VAL A 672 -24.77 -1.46 9.21
C VAL A 672 -26.01 -0.85 9.89
N ASP A 673 -26.10 0.48 9.96
CA ASP A 673 -27.21 1.20 10.57
C ASP A 673 -27.67 2.37 9.68
N ASP A 674 -29.00 2.47 9.51
CA ASP A 674 -29.78 3.67 9.15
C ASP A 674 -29.86 4.21 7.70
N ASP A 675 -29.37 3.53 6.66
CA ASP A 675 -29.74 3.74 5.23
C ASP A 675 -29.72 5.25 4.74
N LEU A 676 -28.79 6.06 5.29
CA LEU A 676 -28.64 7.52 5.10
C LEU A 676 -27.37 7.87 4.28
N PHE A 677 -27.44 8.89 3.41
CA PHE A 677 -26.32 9.32 2.55
C PHE A 677 -26.02 10.82 2.59
N ASN A 678 -24.80 11.18 3.02
CA ASN A 678 -24.20 12.52 2.91
C ASN A 678 -23.72 12.92 1.50
N THR A 679 -24.33 12.35 0.45
CA THR A 679 -23.93 12.59 -0.93
C THR A 679 -25.13 12.59 -1.87
N LYS A 680 -25.21 13.59 -2.74
CA LYS A 680 -26.15 13.62 -3.87
C LYS A 680 -25.88 12.52 -4.91
N ARG A 681 -24.77 11.78 -4.78
CA ARG A 681 -24.33 10.75 -5.71
C ARG A 681 -24.03 9.42 -4.98
N PRO A 682 -25.03 8.76 -4.38
CA PRO A 682 -24.86 7.41 -3.86
C PRO A 682 -24.45 6.43 -4.97
N PHE A 683 -23.82 5.34 -4.55
CA PHE A 683 -23.61 4.15 -5.38
C PHE A 683 -24.40 2.99 -4.75
N PHE A 684 -24.76 2.01 -5.57
CA PHE A 684 -25.53 0.85 -5.16
C PHE A 684 -24.77 -0.40 -5.55
N PHE A 685 -24.78 -1.43 -4.70
CA PHE A 685 -24.05 -2.67 -4.98
C PHE A 685 -24.77 -3.87 -4.39
N GLY A 686 -24.40 -5.04 -4.87
CA GLY A 686 -24.95 -6.30 -4.41
C GLY A 686 -24.25 -7.47 -5.05
N ARG A 687 -24.88 -8.63 -4.95
CA ARG A 687 -24.37 -9.89 -5.45
C ARG A 687 -25.45 -10.67 -6.18
N VAL A 688 -25.06 -11.42 -7.19
CA VAL A 688 -25.87 -12.44 -7.85
C VAL A 688 -25.59 -13.79 -7.17
N GLU A 689 -26.65 -14.50 -6.77
CA GLU A 689 -26.58 -15.82 -6.13
C GLU A 689 -27.52 -16.82 -6.83
N PRO A 690 -27.03 -17.95 -7.39
CA PRO A 690 -25.64 -18.42 -7.39
C PRO A 690 -24.68 -17.48 -8.15
N VAL A 691 -23.39 -17.67 -7.90
CA VAL A 691 -22.32 -16.82 -8.44
C VAL A 691 -22.20 -16.99 -9.95
N GLU A 692 -22.54 -15.95 -10.70
CA GLU A 692 -22.30 -15.86 -12.14
C GLU A 692 -21.71 -14.50 -12.55
N ALA A 693 -20.85 -14.54 -13.58
CA ALA A 693 -20.21 -13.39 -14.20
C ALA A 693 -20.96 -12.88 -15.45
N GLY A 694 -21.03 -11.57 -15.65
CA GLY A 694 -21.59 -10.98 -16.87
C GLY A 694 -23.12 -10.86 -16.88
N VAL A 695 -23.76 -11.00 -15.73
CA VAL A 695 -25.22 -10.87 -15.55
C VAL A 695 -25.59 -9.39 -15.62
N ASN A 696 -26.59 -9.04 -16.44
CA ASN A 696 -27.07 -7.67 -16.54
C ASN A 696 -28.09 -7.39 -15.43
N VAL A 697 -27.69 -6.57 -14.46
CA VAL A 697 -28.55 -6.08 -13.37
C VAL A 697 -29.01 -4.66 -13.73
N SER A 698 -30.22 -4.53 -14.25
CA SER A 698 -30.87 -3.23 -14.43
C SER A 698 -31.29 -2.65 -13.08
N ILE A 699 -31.01 -1.36 -12.87
CA ILE A 699 -31.34 -0.64 -11.65
C ILE A 699 -32.22 0.56 -12.03
N SER A 700 -33.30 0.79 -11.28
CA SER A 700 -34.01 2.07 -11.26
C SER A 700 -34.01 2.67 -9.85
N VAL A 701 -33.81 3.98 -9.77
CA VAL A 701 -33.90 4.79 -8.55
C VAL A 701 -35.08 5.73 -8.68
N ASP A 702 -36.00 5.63 -7.73
CA ASP A 702 -37.28 6.32 -7.71
C ASP A 702 -37.34 7.24 -6.49
N LYS A 703 -37.74 8.50 -6.66
CA LYS A 703 -38.02 9.40 -5.52
C LYS A 703 -39.40 9.09 -4.94
N GLU A 704 -39.55 9.08 -3.63
CA GLU A 704 -40.85 8.83 -3.01
C GLU A 704 -41.89 9.87 -3.47
N GLY A 705 -43.08 9.40 -3.86
CA GLY A 705 -44.15 10.23 -4.43
C GLY A 705 -43.85 10.83 -5.82
N GLY A 706 -42.67 10.58 -6.39
CA GLY A 706 -42.24 11.06 -7.71
C GLY A 706 -42.60 10.11 -8.86
N PRO A 707 -42.20 10.46 -10.10
CA PRO A 707 -42.22 9.52 -11.22
C PRO A 707 -41.17 8.42 -11.01
N SER A 708 -41.52 7.17 -11.32
CA SER A 708 -40.56 6.06 -11.36
C SER A 708 -39.56 6.23 -12.51
N GLY A 709 -38.32 5.78 -12.31
CA GLY A 709 -37.21 5.94 -13.24
C GLY A 709 -36.57 7.33 -13.21
N VAL A 710 -36.50 8.00 -12.04
CA VAL A 710 -35.76 9.27 -11.88
C VAL A 710 -34.32 9.10 -12.36
N VAL A 711 -33.72 7.95 -12.03
CA VAL A 711 -32.47 7.48 -12.62
C VAL A 711 -32.60 6.01 -12.97
N SER A 712 -32.01 5.58 -14.08
CA SER A 712 -31.94 4.16 -14.43
C SER A 712 -30.67 3.83 -15.21
N GLY A 713 -30.28 2.55 -15.19
CA GLY A 713 -29.15 2.03 -15.95
C GLY A 713 -28.96 0.53 -15.73
N VAL A 714 -27.79 0.01 -16.13
CA VAL A 714 -27.46 -1.41 -16.02
C VAL A 714 -26.05 -1.55 -15.44
N ALA A 715 -25.94 -2.33 -14.37
CA ALA A 715 -24.68 -2.86 -13.85
C ALA A 715 -24.45 -4.27 -14.40
N VAL A 716 -23.21 -4.74 -14.36
CA VAL A 716 -22.83 -6.09 -14.81
C VAL A 716 -22.12 -6.81 -13.66
N SER A 717 -22.44 -8.08 -13.41
CA SER A 717 -21.79 -8.87 -12.35
C SER A 717 -20.36 -9.26 -12.70
N ASP A 718 -19.50 -9.28 -11.69
CA ASP A 718 -18.14 -9.82 -11.77
C ASP A 718 -18.11 -11.35 -11.60
N LYS A 719 -16.92 -11.94 -11.69
CA LYS A 719 -16.70 -13.40 -11.55
C LYS A 719 -16.95 -13.98 -10.15
N PHE A 720 -17.36 -13.17 -9.18
CA PHE A 720 -17.78 -13.57 -7.84
C PHE A 720 -19.25 -13.22 -7.56
N GLY A 721 -19.97 -12.75 -8.60
CA GLY A 721 -21.36 -12.34 -8.58
C GLY A 721 -21.58 -10.86 -8.24
N TYR A 722 -20.55 -10.09 -7.89
CA TYR A 722 -20.74 -8.71 -7.42
C TYR A 722 -21.04 -7.75 -8.55
N TRP A 723 -22.07 -6.94 -8.39
CA TRP A 723 -22.43 -5.87 -9.31
C TRP A 723 -22.39 -4.52 -8.60
N PHE A 724 -22.06 -3.47 -9.35
CA PHE A 724 -21.95 -2.10 -8.85
C PHE A 724 -22.63 -1.14 -9.83
N PHE A 725 -23.53 -0.31 -9.32
CA PHE A 725 -24.23 0.72 -10.08
C PHE A 725 -23.91 2.11 -9.55
N PHE A 726 -23.37 2.94 -10.45
CA PHE A 726 -23.13 4.36 -10.22
C PHE A 726 -24.21 5.18 -10.93
N LEU A 727 -24.62 6.29 -10.33
CA LEU A 727 -25.51 7.25 -10.99
C LEU A 727 -24.82 7.88 -12.21
N PRO A 728 -25.45 7.89 -13.41
CA PRO A 728 -24.85 8.41 -14.64
C PRO A 728 -24.32 9.85 -14.50
N ASP A 729 -23.26 10.19 -15.23
CA ASP A 729 -22.56 11.47 -15.03
C ASP A 729 -23.48 12.69 -15.07
N LYS A 730 -23.23 13.61 -14.12
CA LYS A 730 -24.00 14.85 -13.88
C LYS A 730 -25.44 14.65 -13.41
N VAL A 731 -25.89 13.41 -13.20
CA VAL A 731 -27.10 13.12 -12.42
C VAL A 731 -26.77 13.24 -10.94
N GLU A 732 -27.57 14.01 -10.22
CA GLU A 732 -27.52 14.20 -8.77
C GLU A 732 -28.93 13.99 -8.19
N LEU A 733 -29.01 13.44 -6.99
CA LEU A 733 -30.24 13.31 -6.22
C LEU A 733 -30.33 14.47 -5.22
N ASP A 734 -31.49 15.12 -5.14
CA ASP A 734 -31.77 16.16 -4.15
C ASP A 734 -32.28 15.57 -2.84
N GLN A 735 -32.10 16.31 -1.74
CA GLN A 735 -32.65 16.06 -0.39
C GLN A 735 -33.96 15.24 -0.34
N GLY A 736 -34.02 14.25 0.54
CA GLY A 736 -35.23 13.46 0.85
C GLY A 736 -35.17 11.97 0.48
N HIS A 737 -36.36 11.33 0.51
CA HIS A 737 -36.52 9.87 0.46
C HIS A 737 -36.59 9.29 -0.96
N TYR A 738 -35.98 8.11 -1.12
CA TYR A 738 -35.87 7.36 -2.37
C TYR A 738 -36.01 5.85 -2.14
N LYS A 739 -36.30 5.10 -3.21
CA LYS A 739 -36.09 3.65 -3.26
C LYS A 739 -35.23 3.27 -4.47
N VAL A 740 -34.42 2.22 -4.31
CA VAL A 740 -33.69 1.55 -5.39
C VAL A 740 -34.32 0.19 -5.68
N VAL A 741 -34.57 -0.10 -6.96
CA VAL A 741 -35.22 -1.32 -7.45
C VAL A 741 -34.25 -2.06 -8.38
N PRO A 742 -33.59 -3.13 -7.90
CA PRO A 742 -32.77 -3.99 -8.76
C PRO A 742 -33.62 -5.02 -9.50
N ARG A 743 -33.29 -5.28 -10.77
CA ARG A 743 -33.85 -6.37 -11.58
C ARG A 743 -32.73 -6.98 -12.45
N ALA A 744 -32.69 -8.29 -12.64
CA ALA A 744 -31.69 -8.94 -13.49
C ALA A 744 -32.30 -9.91 -14.50
N VAL A 745 -31.54 -10.17 -15.56
CA VAL A 745 -31.77 -11.29 -16.48
C VAL A 745 -30.44 -11.98 -16.75
N ASP A 746 -30.43 -13.31 -16.57
CA ASP A 746 -29.24 -14.15 -16.73
C ASP A 746 -28.99 -14.59 -18.18
N ARG A 747 -27.96 -15.44 -18.38
CA ARG A 747 -27.58 -15.95 -19.71
C ARG A 747 -28.59 -16.96 -20.27
N ALA A 748 -29.24 -17.75 -19.41
CA ALA A 748 -30.34 -18.65 -19.76
C ALA A 748 -31.67 -17.89 -20.04
N LYS A 749 -31.76 -16.64 -19.55
CA LYS A 749 -32.87 -15.68 -19.59
C LYS A 749 -33.94 -15.83 -18.50
N HIS A 750 -33.62 -16.35 -17.32
CA HIS A 750 -34.52 -16.20 -16.18
C HIS A 750 -34.52 -14.74 -15.68
N SER A 751 -35.66 -14.28 -15.13
CA SER A 751 -35.82 -12.92 -14.59
C SER A 751 -35.82 -12.91 -13.06
N TRP A 752 -35.23 -11.86 -12.48
CA TRP A 752 -35.32 -11.57 -11.04
C TRP A 752 -35.61 -10.08 -10.79
N PRO A 753 -36.40 -9.70 -9.76
CA PRO A 753 -37.27 -10.60 -9.00
C PRO A 753 -38.40 -11.10 -9.93
N PRO A 754 -39.02 -12.26 -9.65
CA PRO A 754 -39.96 -12.89 -10.57
C PRO A 754 -41.07 -11.94 -11.05
N ASP A 755 -41.47 -12.06 -12.32
CA ASP A 755 -42.42 -11.17 -12.99
C ASP A 755 -43.69 -10.91 -12.14
N GLY A 756 -43.86 -9.65 -11.73
CA GLY A 756 -44.96 -9.21 -10.85
C GLY A 756 -44.56 -8.95 -9.39
N VAL A 757 -43.32 -9.25 -8.99
CA VAL A 757 -42.73 -8.87 -7.69
C VAL A 757 -41.99 -7.53 -7.80
N ASP A 758 -42.08 -6.72 -6.74
CA ASP A 758 -41.26 -5.52 -6.54
C ASP A 758 -40.44 -5.70 -5.26
N GLU A 759 -39.14 -5.92 -5.40
CA GLU A 759 -38.17 -5.86 -4.30
C GLU A 759 -37.42 -4.53 -4.42
N SER A 760 -37.30 -3.81 -3.31
CA SER A 760 -36.65 -2.50 -3.28
C SER A 760 -36.03 -2.20 -1.92
N VAL A 761 -34.98 -1.38 -1.91
CA VAL A 761 -34.36 -0.85 -0.69
C VAL A 761 -34.63 0.65 -0.63
N GLU A 762 -35.14 1.13 0.50
CA GLU A 762 -35.40 2.54 0.77
C GLU A 762 -34.15 3.21 1.34
N PHE A 763 -33.95 4.50 1.04
CA PHE A 763 -32.82 5.29 1.55
C PHE A 763 -33.13 6.79 1.56
N VAL A 764 -32.34 7.55 2.31
CA VAL A 764 -32.46 9.02 2.40
C VAL A 764 -31.19 9.69 1.88
N ILE A 765 -31.36 10.70 1.03
CA ILE A 765 -30.30 11.67 0.71
C ILE A 765 -30.42 12.83 1.68
N ASP A 766 -29.38 13.06 2.47
CA ASP A 766 -29.28 14.20 3.38
C ASP A 766 -27.89 14.81 3.30
N THR A 767 -27.80 16.02 2.72
CA THR A 767 -26.53 16.70 2.42
C THR A 767 -26.42 18.10 3.03
N GLU A 768 -27.23 18.41 4.06
CA GLU A 768 -27.25 19.74 4.68
C GLU A 768 -26.62 19.68 6.09
N PRO A 769 -25.58 20.48 6.38
CA PRO A 769 -24.88 20.39 7.67
C PRO A 769 -25.57 21.18 8.79
N PRO A 770 -25.49 20.71 10.05
CA PRO A 770 -26.27 21.21 11.17
C PRO A 770 -25.94 22.66 11.57
N VAL A 771 -26.94 23.54 11.63
CA VAL A 771 -26.77 24.97 11.96
C VAL A 771 -26.67 25.14 13.49
N THR A 772 -25.43 25.18 13.97
CA THR A 772 -25.16 25.29 15.42
C THR A 772 -25.42 26.70 15.97
N THR A 773 -26.16 26.76 17.07
CA THR A 773 -26.34 27.95 17.90
C THR A 773 -25.68 27.73 19.27
N ILE A 774 -24.84 28.68 19.67
CA ILE A 774 -24.19 28.70 20.99
C ILE A 774 -24.88 29.73 21.89
N LYS A 775 -25.33 29.30 23.07
CA LYS A 775 -25.79 30.14 24.19
C LYS A 775 -24.71 30.15 25.29
N GLY A 776 -24.46 31.30 25.92
CA GLY A 776 -23.34 31.47 26.86
C GLY A 776 -23.44 32.75 27.71
N PRO A 777 -22.34 33.19 28.37
CA PRO A 777 -22.26 34.46 29.10
C PRO A 777 -22.36 35.68 28.15
N PRO A 778 -22.49 36.92 28.65
CA PRO A 778 -22.55 38.11 27.80
C PRO A 778 -21.45 38.19 26.75
N ARG A 779 -21.81 38.52 25.50
CA ARG A 779 -20.85 38.63 24.39
C ARG A 779 -20.07 39.93 24.48
N SER A 780 -18.76 39.88 24.20
CA SER A 780 -17.89 41.07 24.13
C SER A 780 -18.50 42.09 23.13
N PRO A 781 -18.65 43.38 23.49
CA PRO A 781 -17.97 44.08 24.58
C PRO A 781 -18.67 44.09 25.95
N GLU A 782 -19.77 43.35 26.15
CA GLU A 782 -20.38 43.24 27.49
C GLU A 782 -19.49 42.37 28.40
N LEU A 783 -19.26 42.84 29.62
CA LEU A 783 -18.27 42.27 30.54
C LEU A 783 -18.91 41.21 31.45
N HIS A 784 -18.45 39.97 31.33
CA HIS A 784 -18.83 38.88 32.21
C HIS A 784 -18.18 39.05 33.59
N LYS A 785 -19.00 39.06 34.65
CA LYS A 785 -18.59 39.35 36.04
C LYS A 785 -18.35 38.11 36.89
N SER A 786 -18.00 36.96 36.28
CA SER A 786 -17.67 35.74 37.02
C SER A 786 -16.55 34.92 36.35
N ARG A 787 -15.80 34.17 37.17
CA ARG A 787 -14.69 33.30 36.71
C ARG A 787 -15.15 32.00 36.05
N LYS A 788 -16.47 31.78 36.02
CA LYS A 788 -17.13 30.60 35.48
C LYS A 788 -17.92 30.97 34.23
N SER A 789 -17.65 30.31 33.10
CA SER A 789 -18.31 30.55 31.82
C SER A 789 -18.87 29.25 31.28
N SER A 790 -20.20 29.12 31.30
CA SER A 790 -20.93 27.92 30.85
C SER A 790 -21.62 28.18 29.51
N PHE A 791 -21.61 27.17 28.65
CA PHE A 791 -22.14 27.22 27.30
C PHE A 791 -23.09 26.04 27.04
N VAL A 792 -24.11 26.27 26.22
CA VAL A 792 -25.02 25.24 25.73
C VAL A 792 -25.12 25.36 24.21
N PHE A 793 -25.02 24.24 23.53
CA PHE A 793 -25.13 24.12 22.07
C PHE A 793 -26.48 23.52 21.69
N SER A 794 -27.08 24.06 20.64
CA SER A 794 -28.30 23.54 20.01
C SER A 794 -28.15 23.63 18.50
N THR A 795 -28.71 22.67 17.78
CA THR A 795 -28.83 22.66 16.31
C THR A 795 -30.29 22.86 15.90
N ASP A 796 -30.53 22.93 14.61
CA ASP A 796 -31.85 22.87 13.96
C ASP A 796 -32.34 21.43 13.67
N GLU A 797 -31.44 20.44 13.72
CA GLU A 797 -31.77 19.00 13.77
C GLU A 797 -32.84 18.64 14.81
N GLU A 798 -33.62 17.57 14.57
CA GLU A 798 -34.67 17.14 15.49
C GLU A 798 -34.12 16.63 16.85
N GLU A 799 -34.97 16.64 17.88
CA GLU A 799 -34.61 16.29 19.26
C GLU A 799 -34.50 14.77 19.47
N GLY A 800 -33.55 14.17 18.75
CA GLY A 800 -33.19 12.75 18.79
C GLY A 800 -31.88 12.45 18.05
N ASP A 801 -31.49 13.30 17.09
CA ASP A 801 -30.37 12.98 16.19
C ASP A 801 -28.98 13.11 16.81
N ALA A 802 -28.10 12.25 16.30
CA ALA A 802 -26.79 11.92 16.84
C ALA A 802 -25.71 12.97 16.50
N VAL A 803 -26.01 14.26 16.71
CA VAL A 803 -25.07 15.35 16.47
C VAL A 803 -23.88 15.28 17.42
N THR A 804 -22.68 15.28 16.85
CA THR A 804 -21.39 15.35 17.55
C THR A 804 -20.80 16.76 17.45
N PHE A 805 -20.03 17.18 18.46
CA PHE A 805 -19.42 18.51 18.53
C PHE A 805 -17.91 18.44 18.81
N GLU A 806 -17.17 19.31 18.12
CA GLU A 806 -15.75 19.57 18.36
C GLU A 806 -15.59 21.04 18.76
N CYS A 807 -14.84 21.29 19.84
CA CYS A 807 -14.64 22.61 20.41
C CYS A 807 -13.16 23.01 20.36
N GLN A 808 -12.91 24.30 20.12
CA GLN A 808 -11.59 24.93 20.28
C GLN A 808 -11.74 26.12 21.24
N PHE A 809 -10.88 26.19 22.27
CA PHE A 809 -10.90 27.28 23.26
C PHE A 809 -9.62 28.12 23.17
N VAL A 810 -9.77 29.44 23.21
CA VAL A 810 -8.72 30.45 23.00
C VAL A 810 -8.80 31.54 24.07
N GLU A 811 -7.65 31.84 24.69
CA GLU A 811 -7.42 33.05 25.49
C GLU A 811 -6.74 34.14 24.65
N GLY A 812 -7.01 35.41 24.93
CA GLY A 812 -6.43 36.56 24.22
C GLY A 812 -7.00 36.84 22.83
N GLY A 813 -7.85 35.95 22.29
CA GLY A 813 -8.49 36.12 20.98
C GLY A 813 -7.57 35.88 19.77
N VAL A 814 -6.53 35.05 19.94
CA VAL A 814 -5.58 34.66 18.88
C VAL A 814 -5.80 33.21 18.42
N ASN A 815 -5.89 32.98 17.12
CA ASN A 815 -6.13 31.64 16.57
C ASN A 815 -4.96 30.69 16.90
N GLY A 816 -5.23 29.60 17.63
CA GLY A 816 -4.19 28.64 18.04
C GLY A 816 -4.54 27.73 19.23
N GLY A 817 -5.82 27.61 19.61
CA GLY A 817 -6.23 26.70 20.67
C GLY A 817 -6.17 25.22 20.24
N LEU A 818 -6.03 24.31 21.21
CA LEU A 818 -6.19 22.88 20.95
C LEU A 818 -7.68 22.53 20.75
N SER A 819 -7.98 21.70 19.74
CA SER A 819 -9.30 21.10 19.56
C SER A 819 -9.54 19.97 20.56
N PHE A 820 -10.80 19.77 20.95
CA PHE A 820 -11.26 18.65 21.77
C PHE A 820 -12.74 18.33 21.48
N SER A 821 -13.13 17.06 21.53
CA SER A 821 -14.56 16.70 21.47
C SER A 821 -15.28 17.21 22.72
N CYS A 822 -16.47 17.78 22.53
CA CYS A 822 -17.24 18.40 23.60
C CYS A 822 -18.71 17.92 23.62
N PRO A 823 -19.32 17.75 24.80
CA PRO A 823 -20.76 17.51 24.90
C PRO A 823 -21.57 18.79 24.58
N ARG A 824 -22.89 18.66 24.41
CA ARG A 824 -23.83 19.79 24.20
C ARG A 824 -23.77 20.89 25.28
N ASN A 825 -23.07 20.67 26.40
CA ASN A 825 -22.86 21.63 27.48
C ASN A 825 -21.41 21.64 28.00
N VAL A 826 -20.63 22.67 27.67
CA VAL A 826 -19.25 22.87 28.18
C VAL A 826 -19.20 23.97 29.23
N SER A 827 -18.22 23.93 30.14
CA SER A 827 -17.99 24.98 31.13
C SER A 827 -16.51 25.17 31.44
N PHE A 828 -16.10 26.43 31.53
CA PHE A 828 -14.73 26.83 31.84
C PHE A 828 -14.72 27.57 33.18
N ASP A 829 -13.93 27.06 34.13
CA ASP A 829 -13.80 27.56 35.50
C ASP A 829 -12.46 28.29 35.69
N LYS A 830 -12.37 29.14 36.73
CA LYS A 830 -11.15 29.85 37.16
C LYS A 830 -10.53 30.80 36.12
N LEU A 831 -11.33 31.34 35.19
CA LEU A 831 -10.84 32.29 34.20
C LEU A 831 -10.23 33.55 34.84
N ALA A 832 -9.20 34.09 34.18
CA ALA A 832 -8.59 35.37 34.53
C ALA A 832 -9.45 36.53 33.99
N ASN A 833 -9.06 37.77 34.29
CA ASN A 833 -9.63 38.92 33.57
C ASN A 833 -8.98 38.97 32.18
N GLY A 834 -9.78 38.89 31.12
CA GLY A 834 -9.30 38.71 29.76
C GLY A 834 -10.41 38.39 28.76
N LYS A 835 -10.05 38.41 27.47
CA LYS A 835 -10.95 38.12 26.36
C LYS A 835 -10.75 36.68 25.89
N TYR A 836 -11.86 35.96 25.69
CA TYR A 836 -11.88 34.55 25.36
C TYR A 836 -12.73 34.28 24.11
N THR A 837 -12.35 33.28 23.34
CA THR A 837 -13.14 32.78 22.20
C THR A 837 -13.30 31.27 22.28
N LEU A 838 -14.52 30.81 22.04
CA LEU A 838 -14.89 29.40 21.87
C LEU A 838 -15.36 29.23 20.43
N SER A 839 -14.72 28.34 19.67
CA SER A 839 -15.18 27.89 18.35
C SER A 839 -15.83 26.52 18.50
N VAL A 840 -16.96 26.28 17.84
CA VAL A 840 -17.65 24.97 17.85
C VAL A 840 -17.97 24.54 16.42
N LEU A 841 -17.52 23.34 16.07
CA LEU A 841 -17.93 22.61 14.88
C LEU A 841 -18.96 21.55 15.28
N ALA A 842 -19.94 21.30 14.41
CA ALA A 842 -20.90 20.22 14.60
C ALA A 842 -20.95 19.32 13.36
N LYS A 843 -21.31 18.06 13.59
CA LYS A 843 -21.48 17.04 12.56
C LYS A 843 -22.69 16.17 12.88
N ASP A 844 -23.58 16.02 11.91
CA ASP A 844 -24.84 15.26 12.04
C ASP A 844 -24.65 13.74 11.94
N LYS A 845 -25.78 13.03 11.79
CA LYS A 845 -25.88 11.56 11.69
C LYS A 845 -25.50 11.01 10.31
N ALA A 846 -25.86 11.67 9.21
CA ALA A 846 -25.43 11.31 7.86
C ALA A 846 -23.92 11.54 7.67
N GLY A 847 -23.36 12.44 8.48
CA GLY A 847 -21.97 12.80 8.58
C GLY A 847 -21.62 14.12 7.88
N ASN A 848 -22.58 15.00 7.59
CA ASN A 848 -22.24 16.35 7.11
C ASN A 848 -21.67 17.16 8.28
N GLY A 849 -20.50 17.78 8.06
CA GLY A 849 -19.90 18.71 9.01
C GLY A 849 -20.15 20.14 8.59
N ALA A 850 -20.41 21.03 9.55
CA ALA A 850 -20.41 22.47 9.28
C ALA A 850 -19.07 22.92 8.66
N THR A 851 -19.10 23.74 7.62
CA THR A 851 -17.86 24.21 6.94
C THR A 851 -17.12 25.28 7.73
N ASP A 852 -17.85 26.06 8.53
CA ASP A 852 -17.35 27.14 9.35
C ASP A 852 -17.69 26.88 10.83
N ALA A 853 -16.69 26.98 11.70
CA ALA A 853 -16.90 26.84 13.14
C ALA A 853 -17.66 28.05 13.69
N VAL A 854 -18.72 27.81 14.46
CA VAL A 854 -19.51 28.87 15.08
C VAL A 854 -18.72 29.44 16.25
N THR A 855 -18.35 30.72 16.18
CA THR A 855 -17.53 31.39 17.20
C THR A 855 -18.35 32.16 18.22
N TYR A 856 -17.95 32.08 19.49
CA TYR A 856 -18.50 32.85 20.59
C TYR A 856 -17.38 33.56 21.36
N THR A 857 -17.40 34.89 21.38
CA THR A 857 -16.38 35.71 22.06
C THR A 857 -16.99 36.47 23.24
N TRP A 858 -16.37 36.32 24.42
CA TRP A 858 -16.75 37.00 25.66
C TRP A 858 -15.54 37.57 26.36
N GLU A 859 -15.77 38.37 27.40
CA GLU A 859 -14.71 39.08 28.11
C GLU A 859 -14.98 39.03 29.61
N VAL A 860 -14.10 38.39 30.37
CA VAL A 860 -14.18 38.32 31.84
C VAL A 860 -13.50 39.55 32.40
N SER A 861 -14.18 40.31 33.25
CA SER A 861 -13.60 41.51 33.87
C SER A 861 -14.21 41.76 35.23
N ILE A 862 -13.70 41.06 36.24
CA ILE A 862 -14.14 41.16 37.63
C ILE A 862 -13.32 42.26 38.34
N GLU A 863 -14.01 43.16 39.02
CA GLU A 863 -13.41 44.18 39.88
C GLU A 863 -13.31 43.63 41.32
N PRO A 864 -12.14 43.74 41.99
CA PRO A 864 -12.03 43.33 43.39
C PRO A 864 -12.99 44.10 44.31
N PRO A 865 -13.50 43.47 45.39
CA PRO A 865 -14.23 44.20 46.43
C PRO A 865 -13.30 45.21 47.14
N LEU A 866 -13.88 46.05 48.01
CA LEU A 866 -13.09 46.87 48.94
C LEU A 866 -12.51 46.00 50.08
N HIS A 867 -11.41 46.46 50.67
CA HIS A 867 -10.86 45.85 51.89
C HIS A 867 -11.84 46.01 53.07
N PRO A 868 -11.79 45.15 54.11
CA PRO A 868 -12.66 45.31 55.27
C PRO A 868 -12.23 46.53 56.08
N SER A 869 -13.17 47.16 56.78
CA SER A 869 -12.87 48.17 57.80
C SER A 869 -12.94 47.50 59.16
N ILE A 870 -11.79 47.26 59.80
CA ILE A 870 -11.73 46.75 61.18
C ILE A 870 -12.06 47.93 62.12
N THR A 871 -12.97 47.72 63.06
CA THR A 871 -13.40 48.73 64.05
C THR A 871 -13.05 48.36 65.48
N GLU A 872 -12.94 47.06 65.79
CA GLU A 872 -12.37 46.57 67.06
C GLU A 872 -11.38 45.44 66.81
N PRO A 873 -10.25 45.37 67.55
CA PRO A 873 -9.73 46.41 68.43
C PRO A 873 -9.50 47.73 67.68
N VAL A 874 -9.60 48.88 68.34
CA VAL A 874 -9.21 50.17 67.74
C VAL A 874 -7.68 50.24 67.60
N ASP A 875 -7.17 50.89 66.56
CA ASP A 875 -5.72 51.10 66.40
C ASP A 875 -5.12 51.90 67.57
N GLY A 876 -3.98 51.46 68.08
CA GLY A 876 -3.33 51.97 69.30
C GLY A 876 -4.04 51.60 70.61
N SER A 877 -5.12 50.81 70.58
CA SER A 877 -5.88 50.46 71.79
C SER A 877 -5.15 49.46 72.70
N VAL A 878 -5.66 49.36 73.94
CA VAL A 878 -5.20 48.41 74.95
C VAL A 878 -6.39 47.53 75.33
N VAL A 879 -6.23 46.21 75.23
CA VAL A 879 -7.28 45.21 75.51
C VAL A 879 -6.93 44.37 76.74
N ASP A 880 -7.92 44.16 77.61
CA ASP A 880 -7.81 43.42 78.87
C ASP A 880 -8.18 41.92 78.73
N THR A 881 -8.15 41.40 77.50
CA THR A 881 -8.38 39.99 77.17
C THR A 881 -7.32 39.44 76.22
N ARG A 882 -6.91 38.18 76.43
CA ARG A 882 -6.03 37.43 75.51
C ARG A 882 -6.77 36.86 74.30
N THR A 883 -8.10 36.87 74.30
CA THR A 883 -8.94 36.62 73.12
C THR A 883 -9.78 37.87 72.87
N PRO A 884 -9.25 38.88 72.17
CA PRO A 884 -10.06 40.01 71.74
C PRO A 884 -11.14 39.56 70.75
N MET A 885 -12.28 40.26 70.80
CA MET A 885 -13.26 40.24 69.73
C MET A 885 -12.73 41.14 68.61
N VAL A 886 -12.53 40.58 67.41
CA VAL A 886 -12.30 41.38 66.22
C VAL A 886 -13.65 41.68 65.58
N SER A 887 -13.94 42.92 65.21
CA SER A 887 -15.17 43.26 64.48
C SER A 887 -14.95 44.40 63.50
N GLY A 888 -15.88 44.54 62.56
CA GLY A 888 -15.78 45.55 61.51
C GLY A 888 -16.96 45.55 60.54
N THR A 889 -16.76 46.23 59.42
CA THR A 889 -17.63 46.18 58.25
C THR A 889 -16.90 45.65 57.02
N ALA A 890 -17.64 45.09 56.07
CA ALA A 890 -17.15 44.45 54.85
C ALA A 890 -18.27 44.36 53.80
N LEU A 891 -17.98 43.84 52.60
CA LEU A 891 -19.02 43.54 51.61
C LEU A 891 -20.03 42.52 52.18
N ALA A 892 -21.30 42.92 52.31
CA ALA A 892 -22.38 42.03 52.74
C ALA A 892 -22.42 40.73 51.91
N LYS A 893 -22.67 39.58 52.57
CA LYS A 893 -22.64 38.23 51.99
C LYS A 893 -21.27 37.72 51.52
N GLY A 894 -20.26 38.59 51.45
CA GLY A 894 -18.86 38.19 51.34
C GLY A 894 -18.34 37.51 52.61
N LYS A 895 -17.03 37.23 52.64
CA LYS A 895 -16.36 36.61 53.79
C LYS A 895 -15.03 37.31 54.07
N VAL A 896 -14.72 37.57 55.33
CA VAL A 896 -13.46 38.18 55.77
C VAL A 896 -12.45 37.11 56.12
N TYR A 897 -11.22 37.27 55.63
CA TYR A 897 -10.03 36.56 56.07
C TYR A 897 -9.22 37.45 56.98
N ILE A 898 -8.76 36.92 58.12
CA ILE A 898 -8.09 37.69 59.17
C ILE A 898 -6.66 37.18 59.33
N SER A 899 -5.71 38.08 59.56
CA SER A 899 -4.33 37.76 59.91
C SER A 899 -3.87 38.57 61.11
N VAL A 900 -3.23 37.90 62.08
CA VAL A 900 -2.62 38.48 63.29
C VAL A 900 -1.12 38.21 63.25
N ASP A 901 -0.29 39.22 63.47
CA ASP A 901 1.18 39.14 63.42
C ASP A 901 1.72 38.48 62.12
N GLY A 902 1.01 38.71 61.00
CA GLY A 902 1.29 38.07 59.71
C GLY A 902 0.85 36.60 59.57
N VAL A 903 0.36 35.97 60.64
CA VAL A 903 -0.14 34.59 60.66
C VAL A 903 -1.64 34.55 60.29
N PRO A 904 -2.11 33.59 59.46
CA PRO A 904 -3.53 33.41 59.15
C PRO A 904 -4.39 32.93 60.34
N VAL A 905 -5.54 33.57 60.57
CA VAL A 905 -6.50 33.20 61.63
C VAL A 905 -7.57 32.22 61.09
N GLY A 906 -7.12 31.10 60.51
CA GLY A 906 -7.98 29.97 60.16
C GLY A 906 -9.07 30.25 59.10
N ASN A 907 -10.33 29.94 59.45
CA ASN A 907 -11.46 29.96 58.51
C ASN A 907 -11.97 31.37 58.23
N PHE A 908 -12.49 31.59 57.01
CA PHE A 908 -13.18 32.82 56.63
C PHE A 908 -14.43 33.09 57.50
N VAL A 909 -14.59 34.34 57.92
CA VAL A 909 -15.72 34.85 58.71
C VAL A 909 -16.81 35.36 57.77
N PRO A 910 -18.07 34.86 57.81
CA PRO A 910 -19.14 35.37 56.96
C PRO A 910 -19.57 36.79 57.38
N VAL A 911 -19.88 37.64 56.40
CA VAL A 911 -20.39 39.01 56.61
C VAL A 911 -21.91 39.02 56.56
N GLY A 912 -22.55 39.71 57.51
CA GLY A 912 -23.99 39.87 57.58
C GLY A 912 -24.59 40.63 56.40
N GLU A 913 -25.91 40.53 56.20
CA GLU A 913 -26.62 41.34 55.20
C GLU A 913 -26.60 42.84 55.53
N ASP A 914 -26.37 43.19 56.80
CA ASP A 914 -26.16 44.56 57.29
C ASP A 914 -24.71 45.06 57.09
N SER A 915 -23.87 44.32 56.36
CA SER A 915 -22.44 44.58 56.14
C SER A 915 -21.54 44.47 57.38
N SER A 916 -22.07 44.00 58.53
CA SER A 916 -21.30 43.82 59.76
C SER A 916 -20.63 42.44 59.85
N TRP A 917 -19.55 42.34 60.62
CA TRP A 917 -18.96 41.06 61.00
C TRP A 917 -18.27 41.17 62.37
N ALA A 918 -18.27 40.06 63.11
CA ALA A 918 -17.58 39.93 64.40
C ALA A 918 -17.03 38.51 64.57
N PHE A 919 -15.83 38.39 65.14
CA PHE A 919 -15.10 37.14 65.29
C PHE A 919 -14.21 37.17 66.53
N GLN A 920 -14.50 36.28 67.47
CA GLN A 920 -13.69 36.06 68.66
C GLN A 920 -12.41 35.30 68.28
N LEU A 921 -11.22 35.82 68.58
CA LEU A 921 -9.98 35.08 68.30
C LEU A 921 -9.98 33.73 69.03
N PRO A 922 -9.77 32.59 68.35
CA PRO A 922 -9.91 31.26 68.93
C PRO A 922 -8.68 30.78 69.72
N PHE A 923 -7.57 31.51 69.65
CA PHE A 923 -6.34 31.26 70.38
C PHE A 923 -5.99 32.44 71.28
N ARG A 924 -5.33 32.17 72.42
CA ARG A 924 -4.86 33.22 73.33
C ARG A 924 -3.59 33.87 72.78
N LEU A 925 -3.63 35.19 72.67
CA LEU A 925 -2.46 36.06 72.51
C LEU A 925 -1.69 36.17 73.83
N ASP A 926 -0.39 36.43 73.76
CA ASP A 926 0.43 36.75 74.94
C ASP A 926 0.36 38.25 75.28
N PRO A 927 0.80 38.70 76.47
CA PRO A 927 0.81 40.12 76.80
C PRO A 927 1.90 40.85 75.99
N GLY A 928 1.49 41.78 75.14
CA GLY A 928 2.38 42.49 74.22
C GLY A 928 1.63 43.29 73.15
N THR A 929 2.38 43.92 72.24
CA THR A 929 1.82 44.56 71.05
C THR A 929 1.64 43.52 69.95
N HIS A 930 0.44 43.45 69.38
CA HIS A 930 0.08 42.63 68.24
C HIS A 930 -0.30 43.50 67.04
N SER A 931 -0.17 42.94 65.83
CA SER A 931 -0.69 43.54 64.60
C SER A 931 -1.86 42.74 64.02
N LEU A 932 -2.77 43.40 63.32
CA LEU A 932 -3.97 42.80 62.75
C LEU A 932 -4.34 43.45 61.41
N ARG A 933 -4.72 42.62 60.44
CA ARG A 933 -5.26 43.04 59.14
C ARG A 933 -6.23 42.00 58.59
N GLY A 934 -7.04 42.37 57.61
CA GLY A 934 -7.90 41.41 56.91
C GLY A 934 -8.17 41.76 55.45
N GLN A 935 -8.67 40.80 54.69
CA GLN A 935 -9.14 40.99 53.30
C GLN A 935 -10.58 40.45 53.18
N VAL A 936 -11.34 40.93 52.20
CA VAL A 936 -12.68 40.43 51.87
C VAL A 936 -12.60 39.55 50.63
N VAL A 937 -13.33 38.44 50.63
CA VAL A 937 -13.62 37.63 49.45
C VAL A 937 -15.10 37.76 49.12
N ASP A 938 -15.43 38.05 47.87
CA ASP A 938 -16.81 38.14 47.39
C ASP A 938 -17.43 36.76 47.08
N GLU A 939 -18.63 36.75 46.49
CA GLU A 939 -19.32 35.52 46.05
C GLU A 939 -18.74 34.92 44.74
N ASN A 940 -17.79 35.59 44.09
CA ASN A 940 -17.07 35.14 42.88
C ASN A 940 -15.62 34.72 43.18
N ASP A 941 -15.32 34.36 44.43
CA ASP A 941 -14.00 34.00 44.96
C ASP A 941 -12.89 35.05 44.66
N THR A 942 -13.28 36.32 44.48
CA THR A 942 -12.34 37.42 44.22
C THR A 942 -12.03 38.18 45.50
N SER A 943 -10.75 38.27 45.82
CA SER A 943 -10.23 38.91 47.03
C SER A 943 -9.94 40.39 46.80
N SER A 944 -10.22 41.22 47.82
CA SER A 944 -9.68 42.56 47.94
C SER A 944 -8.24 42.57 48.43
N GLU A 945 -7.59 43.73 48.37
CA GLU A 945 -6.33 43.96 49.09
C GLU A 945 -6.53 43.82 50.61
N PHE A 946 -5.44 43.59 51.35
CA PHE A 946 -5.48 43.68 52.80
C PHE A 946 -5.84 45.10 53.25
N SER A 947 -6.61 45.21 54.33
CA SER A 947 -6.80 46.44 55.08
C SER A 947 -5.46 47.03 55.52
N PRO A 948 -5.40 48.33 55.84
CA PRO A 948 -4.37 48.85 56.72
C PRO A 948 -4.16 47.94 57.93
N GLU A 949 -2.89 47.78 58.32
CA GLU A 949 -2.51 47.05 59.52
C GLU A 949 -2.76 47.94 60.74
N ILE A 950 -3.49 47.41 61.72
CA ILE A 950 -3.71 48.07 63.01
C ILE A 950 -2.88 47.40 64.10
N HIS A 951 -2.51 48.15 65.12
CA HIS A 951 -1.77 47.66 66.28
C HIS A 951 -2.57 47.80 67.56
N PHE A 952 -2.50 46.82 68.44
CA PHE A 952 -3.14 46.88 69.77
C PHE A 952 -2.29 46.16 70.81
N VAL A 953 -2.47 46.50 72.09
CA VAL A 953 -1.69 45.95 73.21
C VAL A 953 -2.57 45.06 74.08
N VAL A 954 -2.22 43.78 74.22
CA VAL A 954 -2.84 42.88 75.19
C VAL A 954 -2.22 43.13 76.56
N SER A 955 -2.97 43.72 77.49
CA SER A 955 -2.47 44.13 78.81
C SER A 955 -2.99 43.30 79.98
N THR A 956 -3.49 42.08 79.72
CA THR A 956 -3.78 41.14 80.83
C THR A 956 -2.52 40.93 81.66
N PRO A 957 -2.62 40.81 82.99
CA PRO A 957 -1.53 40.28 83.80
C PRO A 957 -0.98 38.96 83.25
N LEU A 958 0.28 38.68 83.54
CA LEU A 958 0.74 37.30 83.61
C LEU A 958 -0.05 36.61 84.73
N ASP A 959 -0.53 35.39 84.51
CA ASP A 959 -1.16 34.60 85.57
C ASP A 959 -0.13 34.42 86.71
N GLU A 960 -0.40 34.98 87.90
CA GLU A 960 0.50 34.80 89.05
C GLU A 960 0.43 33.35 89.54
N ASP A 961 1.61 32.72 89.65
CA ASP A 961 1.78 31.28 89.83
C ASP A 961 1.30 30.81 91.22
N VAL A 962 0.20 30.04 91.24
CA VAL A 962 -0.39 29.47 92.47
C VAL A 962 0.43 28.26 92.93
N SER A 963 1.63 28.53 93.46
CA SER A 963 2.56 27.52 93.97
C SER A 963 2.38 27.26 95.47
N GLN A 964 1.56 26.24 95.81
CA GLN A 964 1.59 25.55 97.11
C GLN A 964 0.73 24.26 97.03
N ALA A 965 1.09 23.09 97.58
CA ALA A 965 2.35 22.47 97.98
C ALA A 965 2.04 20.99 98.36
N ILE A 966 3.04 20.21 98.80
CA ILE A 966 2.89 18.92 99.51
C ILE A 966 2.46 17.69 98.65
N GLY A 967 3.45 16.91 98.22
CA GLY A 967 3.71 15.62 98.89
C GLY A 967 3.06 14.31 98.40
N GLY A 968 3.66 13.71 97.36
CA GLY A 968 3.89 12.25 97.25
C GLY A 968 2.72 11.31 96.90
N GLY A 969 3.05 10.02 96.68
CA GLY A 969 2.07 8.93 96.52
C GLY A 969 2.23 8.09 95.23
N LEU A 970 2.31 6.76 95.38
CA LEU A 970 2.29 5.80 94.28
C LEU A 970 0.84 5.43 93.88
N GLY A 971 0.65 4.98 92.63
CA GLY A 971 -0.56 4.26 92.16
C GLY A 971 -0.99 4.73 90.77
N CYS A 972 -0.89 3.97 89.67
CA CYS A 972 -1.43 2.63 89.32
C CYS A 972 -2.91 2.63 88.88
N ASN A 973 -3.12 2.33 87.58
CA ASN A 973 -4.38 2.06 86.87
C ASN A 973 -5.39 3.24 86.74
N GLY A 974 -6.10 3.37 85.62
CA GLY A 974 -6.04 2.55 84.39
C GLY A 974 -7.11 2.88 83.34
N SER A 975 -7.23 2.01 82.33
CA SER A 975 -8.29 1.95 81.31
C SER A 975 -8.64 3.23 80.54
N GLY A 976 -7.99 3.43 79.39
CA GLY A 976 -8.56 4.19 78.27
C GLY A 976 -9.31 3.26 77.30
N SER A 977 -10.54 3.62 76.92
CA SER A 977 -11.44 2.89 76.01
C SER A 977 -12.68 3.76 75.72
N ALA A 978 -13.33 3.82 74.56
CA ALA A 978 -13.07 3.36 73.17
C ALA A 978 -14.05 4.19 72.26
N GLY A 979 -14.04 4.20 70.92
CA GLY A 979 -13.24 3.52 69.88
C GLY A 979 -12.96 4.47 68.68
N PHE A 980 -12.32 4.06 67.58
CA PHE A 980 -12.84 3.26 66.45
C PHE A 980 -14.11 3.85 65.79
N PHE A 981 -14.18 4.08 64.48
CA PHE A 981 -13.31 3.71 63.34
C PHE A 981 -12.45 4.92 62.82
N SER A 982 -11.90 5.11 61.59
CA SER A 982 -12.17 4.59 60.23
C SER A 982 -10.98 4.65 59.24
N TYR A 983 -11.22 4.09 58.05
CA TYR A 983 -10.52 4.09 56.75
C TYR A 983 -9.66 5.33 56.35
N PHE A 984 -8.50 5.20 55.65
CA PHE A 984 -7.65 4.01 55.34
C PHE A 984 -6.28 4.41 54.72
N TRP A 985 -5.21 3.65 55.05
CA TRP A 985 -3.93 3.38 54.33
C TRP A 985 -3.03 4.53 53.77
N GLY A 986 -1.69 4.43 53.83
CA GLY A 986 -0.81 3.51 54.58
C GLY A 986 0.60 3.28 53.99
N VAL A 987 1.55 2.80 54.84
CA VAL A 987 2.80 2.03 54.50
C VAL A 987 3.94 2.83 53.82
N MET A 988 5.26 2.76 54.13
CA MET A 988 6.18 2.32 55.22
C MET A 988 7.46 3.22 55.07
N VAL A 989 8.20 3.75 56.07
CA VAL A 989 8.87 3.20 57.28
C VAL A 989 10.25 2.54 56.99
N LEU A 990 11.19 2.67 57.95
CA LEU A 990 12.62 2.22 58.00
C LEU A 990 13.65 3.22 57.39
N ILE A 991 14.86 3.45 57.94
CA ILE A 991 15.47 2.94 59.20
C ILE A 991 16.45 3.95 59.87
N THR A 992 16.93 3.58 61.05
CA THR A 992 17.61 4.34 62.12
C THR A 992 19.07 4.81 61.92
N LEU A 993 19.43 5.86 62.69
CA LEU A 993 20.73 6.14 63.37
C LEU A 993 21.98 6.52 62.52
N GLY A 994 22.47 7.76 62.69
CA GLY A 994 23.80 8.19 62.27
C GLY A 994 24.23 9.53 62.89
N ARG A 995 25.42 9.60 63.51
CA ARG A 995 25.97 10.83 64.14
C ARG A 995 26.68 11.73 63.11
N LYS A 996 26.68 13.05 63.40
CA LYS A 996 27.74 14.06 63.13
C LYS A 996 28.79 13.75 62.05
N TYR A 997 29.03 14.69 61.13
CA TYR A 997 30.12 15.68 61.30
C TYR A 997 30.01 16.87 60.32
N HIS A 998 30.81 17.91 60.56
CA HIS A 998 31.17 18.91 59.54
C HIS A 998 32.15 18.32 58.53
N SER A 999 31.93 18.61 57.24
CA SER A 999 32.93 19.18 56.33
C SER A 999 32.21 19.91 55.20
#